data_AF-A0A0H3PFN9-F1
#
_entry.id   AF-A0A0H3PFN9-F1
#
_cell.length_a   1.000
_cell.length_b   1.000
_cell.length_c   1.000
_cell.angle_alpha   90.00
_cell.angle_beta   90.00
_cell.angle_gamma   90.00
#
_symmetry.space_group_name_H-M   'P 1'
#
loop_
_entity.id
_entity.type
_entity.pdbx_description
1 polymer ?
#
loop_
_entity_poly.entity_id
_entity_poly.type
_entity_poly.pdbx_seq_one_letter_code
_entity_poly.pdbx_strand_id
1 'polypeptide(L)'
;MLNKKFKLSLITLSVIYALTPYTEAALVRDDVDYQIFRDFAENKGKFFVGATDLSVKNKQGQNIGNALSNVPMIDFSVADVNKRIATVVDPQYAVSVKHAKAEVHTFYYGQYNGHNDVADKENEYRVVEQNNYEPHKAWGASNLGRLEDYNMARFNKFVTEVAPIAPTDAGGGLDTYKDKNRFSSFVRVGAGRQLVYEKGAYHQEGKEKGYDLRDLSQAYRYAIAGTPYKDINIDQTMNTEGLIGFGNHNKQYSAEELKQALSQDALTNYGVLGDSGSPLFAFDKQKNQWVFLGTYDYWAGYGKKSWQEWNIYKKEFADKIKQRDNAGTIKGNREHHWNITSGTNSKIGSTAVRLANNERDANNGQNVTFENNGTLVLDQNINQGAGGLFFKGDYTVKGANNDITWLGAGIDVADGKKVVWQVKNPKGDKLAKIGKGTLEVNGTGVNQGELKVGDGTVILNQKADSNQKVQAFSQVGIVSGRGTLVLNSPDQINPNNLYFGFRGGRLDANGNDLTFEHIRNVDEGARIVNHNTDRASTITLTGKSLITDPKTISIHYIQNNDDDDAGYYYYRPRKPIPQGKDLYYKNYRYYALKSGGSVNAPMPENGVTENNDWVFMGYTQEEAKKNAMNHKNNQRISGFSGFFGEENGKGHNGALNLNFNGKSAQNRFLLTGGTNLNGKISVTQGNVLLSGRPTPHARDFVNKSSARKDAHFSKNNEVVFEDDWINRTFKATEIAVNQSASFSSGRNVSNITANITATDNAKVNLGYKNGDEVCVRSDYTGYVTCTKDNLSDKALNSFDATQINGNVNLSQNAALTLGKAALWGQIQGQGNSRVSLNQHSKWHLTGDSQVQNLSLEDSHIHLNNASDAQSANKYHTLKINHLSGNGHFHYLTHLAKNLGDKVVVKESASGHYQLHVQDKTGEPNQEGLNLFDASSVRDRSRLSVSLANNHVDLGALRYTIKTENGITRLYNPYAENRRRVKPAPSPATNTASQAQKATQTDGAQIAEPQNIVVAPPSPQANQAE
;
A
#
# COMPACT_ATOMS: atom_id res chain seq x y z
N MET A 1 21.32 -38.04 -66.45
CA MET A 1 21.11 -38.96 -65.30
C MET A 1 20.82 -38.13 -64.05
N LEU A 2 20.29 -38.75 -62.99
CA LEU A 2 19.48 -38.12 -61.93
C LEU A 2 20.07 -36.88 -61.23
N ASN A 3 19.21 -35.86 -61.08
CA ASN A 3 19.35 -34.78 -60.11
C ASN A 3 19.30 -35.32 -58.66
N LYS A 4 20.16 -34.79 -57.78
CA LYS A 4 19.92 -34.73 -56.32
C LYS A 4 19.89 -33.26 -55.89
N LYS A 5 18.70 -32.72 -55.62
CA LYS A 5 18.54 -31.44 -54.90
C LYS A 5 18.28 -31.74 -53.42
N PHE A 6 19.05 -31.11 -52.55
CA PHE A 6 18.91 -31.20 -51.10
C PHE A 6 17.61 -30.50 -50.63
N LYS A 7 17.01 -31.02 -49.55
CA LYS A 7 15.83 -30.40 -48.90
C LYS A 7 16.26 -29.14 -48.14
N LEU A 8 15.59 -28.01 -48.38
CA LEU A 8 15.61 -26.89 -47.44
C LEU A 8 14.59 -27.14 -46.32
N SER A 9 15.00 -27.00 -45.07
CA SER A 9 14.10 -26.76 -43.94
C SER A 9 13.67 -25.30 -43.97
N LEU A 10 12.34 -25.04 -43.98
CA LEU A 10 11.80 -23.68 -43.93
C LEU A 10 12.04 -23.04 -42.56
N ILE A 11 13.11 -22.24 -42.49
CA ILE A 11 13.22 -21.09 -41.59
C ILE A 11 13.00 -19.84 -42.47
N THR A 12 12.40 -18.79 -41.91
CA THR A 12 11.97 -17.53 -42.56
C THR A 12 10.74 -17.59 -43.49
N LEU A 13 9.56 -17.29 -42.92
CA LEU A 13 8.63 -16.31 -43.51
C LEU A 13 7.74 -15.65 -42.42
N SER A 14 8.37 -15.10 -41.39
CA SER A 14 7.69 -14.36 -40.31
C SER A 14 7.40 -12.91 -40.71
N VAL A 15 6.57 -12.74 -41.74
CA VAL A 15 5.87 -11.47 -42.06
C VAL A 15 4.43 -11.81 -42.46
N ILE A 16 3.60 -12.16 -41.48
CA ILE A 16 2.16 -12.03 -41.62
C ILE A 16 1.83 -10.62 -41.14
N TYR A 17 1.37 -9.77 -42.06
CA TYR A 17 0.69 -8.53 -41.73
C TYR A 17 -0.57 -8.90 -40.93
N ALA A 18 -0.48 -8.83 -39.60
CA ALA A 18 -1.62 -9.04 -38.74
C ALA A 18 -2.56 -7.83 -38.90
N LEU A 19 -3.57 -7.97 -39.75
CA LEU A 19 -4.77 -7.13 -39.71
C LEU A 19 -5.56 -7.51 -38.46
N THR A 20 -5.05 -7.10 -37.30
CA THR A 20 -5.78 -7.09 -36.04
C THR A 20 -6.97 -6.14 -36.18
N PRO A 21 -8.22 -6.56 -35.91
CA PRO A 21 -9.31 -5.59 -35.77
C PRO A 21 -8.98 -4.66 -34.61
N TYR A 22 -8.88 -3.37 -34.90
CA TYR A 22 -8.64 -2.31 -33.93
C TYR A 22 -9.85 -2.16 -33.00
N THR A 23 -9.64 -1.55 -31.82
CA THR A 23 -10.62 -1.50 -30.73
C THR A 23 -10.65 -0.11 -30.07
N GLU A 24 -11.87 0.44 -29.93
CA GLU A 24 -12.32 1.72 -29.27
C GLU A 24 -12.32 1.74 -27.73
N ALA A 25 -12.79 2.80 -27.01
CA ALA A 25 -13.29 2.93 -25.60
C ALA A 25 -12.61 3.98 -24.68
N ALA A 26 -13.23 4.99 -24.07
CA ALA A 26 -14.60 5.51 -24.09
C ALA A 26 -14.55 7.05 -24.26
N LEU A 27 -15.68 7.71 -24.52
CA LEU A 27 -15.80 9.16 -24.59
C LEU A 27 -16.22 9.76 -23.24
N VAL A 28 -15.51 10.80 -22.78
CA VAL A 28 -15.82 11.56 -21.54
C VAL A 28 -15.82 13.09 -21.77
N ARG A 29 -16.38 13.84 -20.81
CA ARG A 29 -16.40 15.31 -20.78
C ARG A 29 -15.01 15.94 -20.60
N ASP A 30 -14.85 17.19 -21.04
CA ASP A 30 -13.57 17.92 -21.12
C ASP A 30 -13.28 18.84 -19.93
N ASP A 31 -14.29 19.20 -19.15
CA ASP A 31 -14.24 20.16 -18.04
C ASP A 31 -13.91 19.52 -16.68
N VAL A 32 -13.88 18.19 -16.58
CA VAL A 32 -13.40 17.44 -15.41
C VAL A 32 -11.96 16.99 -15.62
N ASP A 33 -11.17 16.90 -14.54
CA ASP A 33 -9.79 16.39 -14.64
C ASP A 33 -9.79 14.92 -15.06
N TYR A 34 -9.03 14.59 -16.10
CA TYR A 34 -9.00 13.24 -16.68
C TYR A 34 -8.49 12.20 -15.66
N GLN A 35 -7.65 12.65 -14.72
CA GLN A 35 -7.17 11.85 -13.61
C GLN A 35 -8.31 11.29 -12.73
N ILE A 36 -9.43 12.01 -12.60
CA ILE A 36 -10.55 11.59 -11.74
C ILE A 36 -11.24 10.33 -12.33
N PHE A 37 -11.44 10.27 -13.65
CA PHE A 37 -11.98 9.08 -14.32
C PHE A 37 -11.02 7.88 -14.24
N ARG A 38 -9.70 8.15 -14.34
CA ARG A 38 -8.64 7.14 -14.24
C ARG A 38 -8.56 6.55 -12.82
N ASP A 39 -8.63 7.40 -11.81
CA ASP A 39 -8.66 7.01 -10.39
C ASP A 39 -9.93 6.23 -10.04
N PHE A 40 -11.10 6.68 -10.53
CA PHE A 40 -12.37 5.96 -10.40
C PHE A 40 -12.30 4.55 -11.03
N ALA A 41 -11.61 4.39 -12.16
CA ALA A 41 -11.44 3.10 -12.85
C ALA A 41 -10.47 2.13 -12.18
N GLU A 42 -9.52 2.63 -11.38
CA GLU A 42 -8.49 1.80 -10.72
C GLU A 42 -8.70 1.67 -9.20
N ASN A 43 -9.81 2.17 -8.67
CA ASN A 43 -10.10 2.29 -7.24
C ASN A 43 -9.01 3.06 -6.45
N LYS A 44 -8.61 4.21 -7.00
CA LYS A 44 -7.48 5.03 -6.56
C LYS A 44 -7.90 6.45 -6.18
N GLY A 45 -6.95 7.24 -5.67
CA GLY A 45 -7.23 8.53 -5.04
C GLY A 45 -8.24 8.34 -3.91
N LYS A 46 -9.29 9.17 -3.91
CA LYS A 46 -10.44 9.03 -3.01
C LYS A 46 -11.42 7.91 -3.37
N PHE A 47 -11.28 7.25 -4.52
CA PHE A 47 -12.21 6.23 -5.03
C PHE A 47 -11.83 4.81 -4.59
N PHE A 48 -11.25 4.67 -3.40
CA PHE A 48 -10.99 3.36 -2.81
C PHE A 48 -12.31 2.61 -2.56
N VAL A 49 -12.24 1.27 -2.57
CA VAL A 49 -13.43 0.41 -2.41
C VAL A 49 -14.15 0.72 -1.11
N GLY A 50 -15.46 0.96 -1.17
CA GLY A 50 -16.27 1.32 0.00
C GLY A 50 -16.39 2.82 0.29
N ALA A 51 -15.63 3.69 -0.37
CA ALA A 51 -15.72 5.14 -0.17
C ALA A 51 -17.12 5.70 -0.48
N THR A 52 -17.58 6.67 0.34
CA THR A 52 -18.94 7.24 0.26
C THR A 52 -18.96 8.75 -0.04
N ASP A 53 -17.95 9.53 0.37
CA ASP A 53 -17.75 10.88 -0.16
C ASP A 53 -17.07 10.79 -1.53
N LEU A 54 -17.91 10.78 -2.56
CA LEU A 54 -17.51 10.69 -3.95
C LEU A 54 -17.72 12.02 -4.70
N SER A 55 -17.70 13.15 -3.98
CA SER A 55 -17.86 14.50 -4.55
C SER A 55 -16.84 14.81 -5.66
N VAL A 56 -17.25 15.45 -6.76
CA VAL A 56 -16.39 15.74 -7.92
C VAL A 56 -16.33 17.24 -8.17
N LYS A 57 -15.13 17.75 -8.45
CA LYS A 57 -14.91 19.14 -8.85
C LYS A 57 -14.50 19.20 -10.32
N ASN A 58 -14.98 20.19 -11.05
CA ASN A 58 -14.49 20.51 -12.40
C ASN A 58 -13.11 21.21 -12.33
N LYS A 59 -12.50 21.47 -13.48
CA LYS A 59 -11.19 22.14 -13.62
C LYS A 59 -11.19 23.57 -13.10
N GLN A 60 -12.36 24.19 -12.91
CA GLN A 60 -12.56 25.51 -12.30
C GLN A 60 -12.73 25.42 -10.77
N GLY A 61 -12.63 24.23 -10.17
CA GLY A 61 -12.75 23.98 -8.73
C GLY A 61 -14.19 23.94 -8.21
N GLN A 62 -15.20 24.09 -9.07
CA GLN A 62 -16.62 24.06 -8.71
C GLN A 62 -17.06 22.61 -8.46
N ASN A 63 -17.80 22.38 -7.38
CA ASN A 63 -18.42 21.08 -7.13
C ASN A 63 -19.56 20.85 -8.13
N ILE A 64 -19.50 19.75 -8.88
CA ILE A 64 -20.49 19.37 -9.91
C ILE A 64 -21.36 18.18 -9.49
N GLY A 65 -21.37 17.86 -8.19
CA GLY A 65 -22.08 16.73 -7.61
C GLY A 65 -21.17 15.53 -7.36
N ASN A 66 -21.76 14.41 -6.91
CA ASN A 66 -21.02 13.20 -6.61
C ASN A 66 -20.91 12.29 -7.85
N ALA A 67 -19.83 11.52 -7.94
CA ALA A 67 -19.69 10.45 -8.95
C ALA A 67 -20.78 9.38 -8.78
N LEU A 68 -21.15 9.07 -7.54
CA LEU A 68 -22.28 8.22 -7.16
C LEU A 68 -22.95 8.81 -5.92
N SER A 69 -24.26 8.63 -5.78
CA SER A 69 -25.05 9.22 -4.69
C SER A 69 -25.64 8.13 -3.80
N ASN A 70 -25.37 8.22 -2.50
CA ASN A 70 -25.91 7.32 -1.46
C ASN A 70 -25.59 5.82 -1.66
N VAL A 71 -24.47 5.52 -2.33
CA VAL A 71 -23.96 4.15 -2.51
C VAL A 71 -22.43 4.14 -2.33
N PRO A 72 -21.84 3.07 -1.77
CA PRO A 72 -20.39 2.94 -1.64
C PRO A 72 -19.72 2.69 -3.00
N MET A 73 -18.46 3.09 -3.13
CA MET A 73 -17.64 2.79 -4.32
C MET A 73 -17.47 1.28 -4.52
N ILE A 74 -17.73 0.80 -5.74
CA ILE A 74 -17.58 -0.60 -6.16
C ILE A 74 -16.11 -1.06 -6.18
N ASP A 75 -15.87 -2.37 -6.05
CA ASP A 75 -14.58 -3.00 -6.38
C ASP A 75 -14.52 -3.39 -7.87
N PHE A 76 -13.76 -2.66 -8.67
CA PHE A 76 -13.57 -2.98 -10.09
C PHE A 76 -12.53 -4.08 -10.36
N SER A 77 -11.87 -4.62 -9.33
CA SER A 77 -10.81 -5.64 -9.48
C SER A 77 -11.30 -6.99 -10.04
N VAL A 78 -12.63 -7.16 -10.15
CA VAL A 78 -13.29 -8.31 -10.80
C VAL A 78 -13.24 -8.25 -12.33
N ALA A 79 -12.92 -7.09 -12.92
CA ALA A 79 -12.67 -6.92 -14.34
C ALA A 79 -11.17 -7.06 -14.65
N ASP A 80 -10.82 -7.69 -15.78
CA ASP A 80 -9.41 -8.01 -16.09
C ASP A 80 -8.53 -6.75 -16.24
N VAL A 81 -7.28 -6.81 -15.76
CA VAL A 81 -6.45 -5.62 -15.53
C VAL A 81 -5.81 -5.02 -16.79
N ASN A 82 -6.02 -5.61 -17.97
CA ASN A 82 -5.40 -5.12 -19.22
C ASN A 82 -6.44 -4.63 -20.24
N LYS A 83 -7.55 -5.36 -20.40
CA LYS A 83 -8.57 -5.10 -21.42
C LYS A 83 -9.91 -4.65 -20.84
N ARG A 84 -10.23 -5.06 -19.60
CA ARG A 84 -11.57 -4.94 -18.98
C ARG A 84 -12.70 -5.41 -19.90
N ILE A 85 -12.50 -6.57 -20.53
CA ILE A 85 -13.50 -7.25 -21.36
C ILE A 85 -13.94 -8.60 -20.76
N ALA A 86 -13.39 -9.02 -19.62
CA ALA A 86 -13.84 -10.22 -18.91
C ALA A 86 -14.01 -9.96 -17.41
N THR A 87 -15.18 -10.33 -16.89
CA THR A 87 -15.58 -10.06 -15.49
C THR A 87 -15.86 -11.34 -14.73
N VAL A 88 -15.18 -11.55 -13.59
CA VAL A 88 -15.27 -12.77 -12.78
C VAL A 88 -16.55 -12.81 -11.96
N VAL A 89 -17.45 -13.75 -12.30
CA VAL A 89 -18.77 -13.95 -11.65
C VAL A 89 -18.86 -15.27 -10.87
N ASP A 90 -17.84 -16.10 -10.98
CA ASP A 90 -17.65 -17.37 -10.25
C ASP A 90 -16.14 -17.62 -10.15
N PRO A 91 -15.60 -18.30 -9.12
CA PRO A 91 -14.14 -18.45 -8.96
C PRO A 91 -13.41 -19.03 -10.17
N GLN A 92 -14.10 -19.74 -11.08
CA GLN A 92 -13.49 -20.28 -12.30
C GLN A 92 -14.05 -19.70 -13.61
N TYR A 93 -14.99 -18.75 -13.58
CA TYR A 93 -15.66 -18.29 -14.80
C TYR A 93 -15.78 -16.76 -14.87
N ALA A 94 -15.54 -16.24 -16.07
CA ALA A 94 -15.76 -14.84 -16.40
C ALA A 94 -16.73 -14.69 -17.59
N VAL A 95 -17.48 -13.59 -17.60
CA VAL A 95 -18.43 -13.24 -18.67
C VAL A 95 -17.82 -12.22 -19.62
N SER A 96 -18.08 -12.38 -20.92
CA SER A 96 -17.73 -11.47 -22.01
C SER A 96 -18.71 -11.62 -23.19
N VAL A 97 -18.42 -10.99 -24.33
CA VAL A 97 -19.17 -11.11 -25.59
C VAL A 97 -18.48 -12.05 -26.58
N LYS A 98 -19.25 -12.71 -27.46
CA LYS A 98 -18.69 -13.71 -28.40
C LYS A 98 -17.97 -13.05 -29.59
N HIS A 99 -18.36 -11.85 -30.00
CA HIS A 99 -17.69 -11.18 -31.12
C HIS A 99 -16.24 -10.78 -30.79
N ALA A 100 -15.93 -10.55 -29.51
CA ALA A 100 -14.59 -10.28 -28.99
C ALA A 100 -13.69 -11.53 -28.91
N LYS A 101 -14.09 -12.69 -29.49
CA LYS A 101 -13.36 -13.98 -29.43
C LYS A 101 -11.86 -13.92 -29.72
N ALA A 102 -11.39 -12.92 -30.47
CA ALA A 102 -9.98 -12.71 -30.80
C ALA A 102 -9.15 -12.15 -29.62
N GLU A 103 -9.79 -11.79 -28.51
CA GLU A 103 -9.16 -11.28 -27.28
C GLU A 103 -9.44 -12.17 -26.04
N VAL A 104 -10.42 -13.09 -26.12
CA VAL A 104 -10.88 -13.94 -25.01
C VAL A 104 -10.06 -15.23 -24.91
N HIS A 105 -8.78 -15.11 -24.55
CA HIS A 105 -7.84 -16.24 -24.36
C HIS A 105 -7.11 -16.22 -23.02
N THR A 106 -6.56 -15.06 -22.64
CA THR A 106 -5.74 -14.88 -21.44
C THR A 106 -6.11 -13.58 -20.77
N PHE A 107 -6.26 -13.63 -19.45
CA PHE A 107 -6.64 -12.52 -18.59
C PHE A 107 -5.77 -12.46 -17.35
N TYR A 108 -5.75 -11.31 -16.70
CA TYR A 108 -4.95 -11.03 -15.52
C TYR A 108 -5.83 -10.32 -14.49
N TYR A 109 -5.71 -10.67 -13.21
CA TYR A 109 -6.52 -10.07 -12.13
C TYR A 109 -5.63 -9.55 -11.00
N GLY A 110 -6.08 -8.52 -10.28
CA GLY A 110 -5.30 -7.90 -9.19
C GLY A 110 -4.29 -6.85 -9.68
N GLN A 111 -2.99 -7.13 -9.57
CA GLN A 111 -1.95 -6.14 -9.90
C GLN A 111 -1.67 -6.05 -11.41
N TYR A 112 -1.19 -4.88 -11.85
CA TYR A 112 -0.71 -4.70 -13.23
C TYR A 112 0.58 -5.49 -13.51
N ASN A 113 0.71 -5.94 -14.76
CA ASN A 113 1.91 -6.57 -15.32
C ASN A 113 3.17 -5.69 -15.18
N GLY A 114 4.33 -6.30 -14.95
CA GLY A 114 5.63 -5.63 -14.86
C GLY A 114 6.15 -5.33 -13.43
N HIS A 115 5.53 -5.88 -12.39
CA HIS A 115 5.98 -5.70 -11.00
C HIS A 115 7.21 -6.56 -10.67
N ASN A 116 8.29 -5.97 -10.14
CA ASN A 116 9.58 -6.65 -9.94
C ASN A 116 9.53 -7.80 -8.92
N ASP A 117 8.66 -7.72 -7.90
CA ASP A 117 8.61 -8.74 -6.85
C ASP A 117 7.60 -9.88 -7.14
N VAL A 118 6.71 -9.72 -8.14
CA VAL A 118 5.68 -10.70 -8.51
C VAL A 118 5.54 -10.74 -10.03
N ALA A 119 5.95 -11.85 -10.64
CA ALA A 119 5.94 -12.00 -12.09
C ALA A 119 4.52 -12.12 -12.66
N ASP A 120 4.30 -11.62 -13.87
CA ASP A 120 3.03 -11.62 -14.60
C ASP A 120 2.34 -13.01 -14.66
N LYS A 121 3.12 -14.08 -14.78
CA LYS A 121 2.61 -15.47 -14.79
C LYS A 121 1.94 -15.89 -13.48
N GLU A 122 2.06 -15.10 -12.41
CA GLU A 122 1.48 -15.39 -11.10
C GLU A 122 -0.01 -15.05 -11.08
N ASN A 123 -0.43 -13.96 -11.72
CA ASN A 123 -1.85 -13.56 -11.81
C ASN A 123 -2.49 -13.77 -13.21
N GLU A 124 -1.82 -14.52 -14.09
CA GLU A 124 -2.31 -14.98 -15.39
C GLU A 124 -3.36 -16.11 -15.25
N TYR A 125 -4.47 -15.98 -15.99
CA TYR A 125 -5.52 -17.00 -16.14
C TYR A 125 -5.80 -17.27 -17.61
N ARG A 126 -5.82 -18.55 -18.00
CA ARG A 126 -6.05 -18.99 -19.38
C ARG A 126 -7.45 -19.55 -19.54
N VAL A 127 -8.12 -19.13 -20.59
CA VAL A 127 -9.41 -19.69 -21.02
C VAL A 127 -9.17 -21.08 -21.61
N VAL A 128 -9.79 -22.10 -21.02
CA VAL A 128 -9.79 -23.48 -21.56
C VAL A 128 -10.99 -23.76 -22.46
N GLU A 129 -12.03 -22.93 -22.34
CA GLU A 129 -13.26 -22.99 -23.13
C GLU A 129 -13.97 -21.63 -23.03
N GLN A 130 -14.40 -21.06 -24.16
CA GLN A 130 -15.11 -19.77 -24.17
C GLN A 130 -16.58 -19.92 -23.77
N ASN A 131 -17.21 -21.07 -24.03
CA ASN A 131 -18.65 -21.29 -23.89
C ASN A 131 -19.46 -20.16 -24.56
N ASN A 132 -19.31 -20.02 -25.88
CA ASN A 132 -20.08 -19.05 -26.66
C ASN A 132 -21.57 -19.44 -26.69
N TYR A 133 -22.45 -18.48 -26.46
CA TYR A 133 -23.89 -18.63 -26.63
C TYR A 133 -24.22 -18.75 -28.13
N GLU A 134 -24.98 -19.79 -28.50
CA GLU A 134 -25.22 -20.17 -29.90
C GLU A 134 -23.91 -20.26 -30.73
N PRO A 135 -23.01 -21.21 -30.41
CA PRO A 135 -21.61 -21.19 -30.86
C PRO A 135 -21.41 -21.35 -32.38
N HIS A 136 -22.43 -21.84 -33.09
CA HIS A 136 -22.41 -22.00 -34.55
C HIS A 136 -23.00 -20.81 -35.31
N LYS A 137 -23.57 -19.81 -34.62
CA LYS A 137 -24.13 -18.60 -35.23
C LYS A 137 -23.10 -17.47 -35.20
N ALA A 138 -22.83 -16.89 -36.37
CA ALA A 138 -22.05 -15.67 -36.47
C ALA A 138 -22.75 -14.51 -35.75
N TRP A 139 -21.97 -13.50 -35.32
CA TRP A 139 -22.52 -12.27 -34.78
C TRP A 139 -23.32 -11.50 -35.83
N GLY A 140 -24.37 -10.78 -35.40
CA GLY A 140 -25.14 -9.88 -36.25
C GLY A 140 -25.84 -8.80 -35.42
N ALA A 141 -26.05 -7.62 -36.01
CA ALA A 141 -26.59 -6.45 -35.32
C ALA A 141 -28.12 -6.50 -35.05
N SER A 142 -28.83 -7.55 -35.48
CA SER A 142 -30.24 -7.75 -35.15
C SER A 142 -30.42 -8.06 -33.66
N ASN A 143 -31.57 -7.76 -33.08
CA ASN A 143 -31.80 -7.93 -31.63
C ASN A 143 -31.51 -9.38 -31.16
N LEU A 144 -31.81 -10.38 -32.00
CA LEU A 144 -31.44 -11.77 -31.74
C LEU A 144 -29.92 -11.99 -31.79
N GLY A 145 -29.23 -11.47 -32.82
CA GLY A 145 -27.77 -11.64 -32.96
C GLY A 145 -26.98 -10.96 -31.83
N ARG A 146 -27.50 -9.84 -31.31
CA ARG A 146 -26.99 -9.11 -30.13
C ARG A 146 -27.30 -9.85 -28.82
N LEU A 147 -28.53 -10.33 -28.64
CA LEU A 147 -28.89 -11.19 -27.51
C LEU A 147 -28.01 -12.45 -27.43
N GLU A 148 -27.70 -13.04 -28.59
CA GLU A 148 -26.81 -14.19 -28.72
C GLU A 148 -25.31 -13.84 -28.60
N ASP A 149 -24.94 -12.56 -28.51
CA ASP A 149 -23.56 -12.09 -28.40
C ASP A 149 -23.03 -12.15 -26.97
N TYR A 150 -22.83 -13.38 -26.49
CA TYR A 150 -22.50 -13.66 -25.11
C TYR A 150 -21.58 -14.87 -25.00
N ASN A 151 -20.66 -14.87 -24.04
CA ASN A 151 -19.95 -16.07 -23.63
C ASN A 151 -19.64 -16.08 -22.13
N MET A 152 -19.27 -17.26 -21.63
CA MET A 152 -18.90 -17.46 -20.22
C MET A 152 -17.66 -18.32 -20.14
N ALA A 153 -16.50 -17.68 -20.31
CA ALA A 153 -15.21 -18.33 -20.38
C ALA A 153 -14.88 -19.08 -19.08
N ARG A 154 -14.45 -20.34 -19.20
CA ARG A 154 -13.92 -21.16 -18.09
C ARG A 154 -12.40 -21.04 -18.05
N PHE A 155 -11.84 -20.80 -16.86
CA PHE A 155 -10.40 -20.71 -16.67
C PHE A 155 -9.74 -22.05 -16.30
N ASN A 156 -8.45 -22.17 -16.58
CA ASN A 156 -7.60 -23.29 -16.18
C ASN A 156 -7.40 -23.41 -14.66
N LYS A 157 -7.56 -22.31 -13.91
CA LYS A 157 -7.36 -22.22 -12.45
C LYS A 157 -8.45 -21.36 -11.80
N PHE A 158 -8.66 -21.55 -10.50
CA PHE A 158 -9.48 -20.66 -9.68
C PHE A 158 -8.80 -19.30 -9.49
N VAL A 159 -9.55 -18.21 -9.69
CA VAL A 159 -9.11 -16.84 -9.46
C VAL A 159 -8.95 -16.59 -7.96
N THR A 160 -7.73 -16.23 -7.55
CA THR A 160 -7.37 -16.05 -6.13
C THR A 160 -7.33 -14.58 -5.69
N GLU A 161 -6.95 -13.65 -6.58
CA GLU A 161 -6.65 -12.24 -6.29
C GLU A 161 -7.88 -11.40 -5.90
N VAL A 162 -9.08 -11.85 -6.27
CA VAL A 162 -10.33 -11.13 -6.05
C VAL A 162 -11.45 -12.11 -5.69
N ALA A 163 -12.45 -11.64 -4.96
CA ALA A 163 -13.70 -12.38 -4.79
C ALA A 163 -14.58 -12.14 -6.04
N PRO A 164 -15.17 -13.18 -6.65
CA PRO A 164 -16.12 -12.99 -7.74
C PRO A 164 -17.29 -12.11 -7.30
N ILE A 165 -17.75 -11.23 -8.19
CA ILE A 165 -18.94 -10.40 -7.93
C ILE A 165 -20.21 -11.22 -8.18
N ALA A 166 -21.22 -11.05 -7.33
CA ALA A 166 -22.51 -11.69 -7.53
C ALA A 166 -23.18 -11.15 -8.80
N PRO A 167 -23.66 -12.00 -9.73
CA PRO A 167 -24.50 -11.55 -10.83
C PRO A 167 -25.90 -11.15 -10.35
N THR A 168 -26.59 -10.35 -11.15
CA THR A 168 -28.02 -10.06 -10.98
C THR A 168 -28.87 -11.35 -11.03
N ASP A 169 -29.92 -11.40 -10.22
CA ASP A 169 -30.96 -12.44 -10.23
C ASP A 169 -32.33 -11.90 -10.61
N ALA A 170 -32.43 -10.61 -10.97
CA ALA A 170 -33.70 -9.96 -11.31
C ALA A 170 -34.24 -10.32 -12.70
N GLY A 171 -33.51 -11.16 -13.45
CA GLY A 171 -33.88 -11.59 -14.80
C GLY A 171 -33.51 -10.58 -15.90
N GLY A 172 -33.98 -10.86 -17.12
CA GLY A 172 -33.74 -10.05 -18.32
C GLY A 172 -34.90 -9.13 -18.71
N GLY A 173 -35.95 -9.04 -17.88
CA GLY A 173 -37.18 -8.32 -18.17
C GLY A 173 -36.96 -6.86 -18.55
N LEU A 174 -37.69 -6.41 -19.58
CA LEU A 174 -37.52 -5.11 -20.23
C LEU A 174 -37.53 -3.92 -19.26
N ASP A 175 -38.51 -3.85 -18.34
CA ASP A 175 -38.63 -2.76 -17.37
C ASP A 175 -37.90 -3.01 -16.03
N THR A 176 -37.33 -4.20 -15.82
CA THR A 176 -36.76 -4.65 -14.51
C THR A 176 -35.81 -3.64 -13.89
N TYR A 177 -34.92 -3.05 -14.71
CA TYR A 177 -33.86 -2.17 -14.23
C TYR A 177 -34.25 -0.69 -14.20
N LYS A 178 -35.49 -0.34 -14.56
CA LYS A 178 -36.02 1.03 -14.40
C LYS A 178 -36.43 1.35 -12.97
N ASP A 179 -36.67 0.35 -12.12
CA ASP A 179 -37.06 0.58 -10.73
C ASP A 179 -35.89 1.15 -9.90
N LYS A 180 -35.88 2.48 -9.73
CA LYS A 180 -34.87 3.20 -8.93
C LYS A 180 -34.98 2.96 -7.42
N ASN A 181 -36.06 2.29 -6.97
CA ASN A 181 -36.19 1.84 -5.57
C ASN A 181 -35.39 0.55 -5.33
N ARG A 182 -35.23 -0.30 -6.35
CA ARG A 182 -34.29 -1.43 -6.33
C ARG A 182 -32.90 -1.06 -6.86
N PHE A 183 -32.79 -0.52 -8.07
CA PHE A 183 -31.53 -0.24 -8.76
C PHE A 183 -31.24 1.26 -8.81
N SER A 184 -30.50 1.78 -7.83
CA SER A 184 -30.31 3.23 -7.67
C SER A 184 -29.11 3.83 -8.39
N SER A 185 -28.16 3.01 -8.82
CA SER A 185 -26.92 3.48 -9.46
C SER A 185 -26.37 2.41 -10.38
N PHE A 186 -25.81 2.85 -11.50
CA PHE A 186 -25.18 2.01 -12.51
C PHE A 186 -23.77 2.52 -12.79
N VAL A 187 -22.81 1.61 -12.87
CA VAL A 187 -21.41 1.95 -13.16
C VAL A 187 -20.82 0.96 -14.15
N ARG A 188 -19.87 1.44 -14.94
CA ARG A 188 -19.17 0.63 -15.94
C ARG A 188 -17.68 0.97 -15.95
N VAL A 189 -16.84 0.01 -16.32
CA VAL A 189 -15.39 0.19 -16.52
C VAL A 189 -14.95 -0.55 -17.78
N GLY A 190 -14.07 0.05 -18.58
CA GLY A 190 -13.50 -0.54 -19.79
C GLY A 190 -12.15 0.08 -20.12
N ALA A 191 -11.37 -0.53 -21.01
CA ALA A 191 -9.97 -0.14 -21.21
C ALA A 191 -9.48 -0.10 -22.66
N GLY A 192 -10.37 0.00 -23.63
CA GLY A 192 -9.96 0.27 -25.00
C GLY A 192 -9.57 1.76 -25.26
N ARG A 193 -9.82 2.31 -26.47
CA ARG A 193 -9.35 3.62 -27.00
C ARG A 193 -10.15 4.90 -26.67
N GLN A 194 -9.38 5.84 -26.18
CA GLN A 194 -9.77 6.82 -25.19
C GLN A 194 -10.04 8.16 -25.83
N LEU A 195 -11.25 8.68 -25.65
CA LEU A 195 -11.73 9.91 -26.30
C LEU A 195 -12.14 10.95 -25.24
N VAL A 196 -11.91 12.22 -25.53
CA VAL A 196 -12.47 13.34 -24.78
C VAL A 196 -13.27 14.25 -25.70
N TYR A 197 -14.31 14.88 -25.19
CA TYR A 197 -15.05 15.91 -25.92
C TYR A 197 -14.11 17.05 -26.34
N GLU A 198 -14.16 17.45 -27.61
CA GLU A 198 -13.45 18.64 -28.13
C GLU A 198 -14.26 19.16 -29.31
N LYS A 199 -14.96 20.29 -29.14
CA LYS A 199 -15.90 20.80 -30.15
C LYS A 199 -15.23 20.97 -31.51
N GLY A 200 -15.78 20.33 -32.54
CA GLY A 200 -15.28 20.34 -33.91
C GLY A 200 -14.14 19.35 -34.21
N ALA A 201 -13.59 18.63 -33.23
CA ALA A 201 -12.56 17.62 -33.48
C ALA A 201 -13.17 16.42 -34.23
N TYR A 202 -12.56 16.04 -35.35
CA TYR A 202 -12.98 14.88 -36.15
C TYR A 202 -12.23 13.63 -35.72
N HIS A 203 -12.97 12.53 -35.51
CA HIS A 203 -12.43 11.19 -35.30
C HIS A 203 -13.00 10.20 -36.30
N GLN A 204 -12.18 9.23 -36.71
CA GLN A 204 -12.57 8.11 -37.56
C GLN A 204 -11.75 6.88 -37.22
N GLU A 205 -12.43 5.74 -37.09
CA GLU A 205 -11.81 4.43 -37.05
C GLU A 205 -12.55 3.47 -38.00
N GLY A 206 -11.81 2.92 -38.96
CA GLY A 206 -12.38 2.07 -40.01
C GLY A 206 -13.51 2.78 -40.76
N LYS A 207 -14.74 2.30 -40.56
CA LYS A 207 -15.97 2.86 -41.16
C LYS A 207 -16.74 3.82 -40.23
N GLU A 208 -16.47 3.77 -38.93
CA GLU A 208 -17.10 4.64 -37.94
C GLU A 208 -16.41 6.00 -37.89
N LYS A 209 -17.20 7.08 -37.84
CA LYS A 209 -16.67 8.46 -37.84
C LYS A 209 -17.64 9.45 -37.21
N GLY A 210 -17.11 10.55 -36.68
CA GLY A 210 -17.89 11.62 -36.08
C GLY A 210 -17.07 12.85 -35.74
N TYR A 211 -17.77 13.95 -35.46
CA TYR A 211 -17.20 15.18 -34.89
C TYR A 211 -17.40 15.23 -33.37
N ASP A 212 -16.74 16.18 -32.73
CA ASP A 212 -16.74 16.46 -31.28
C ASP A 212 -16.00 15.40 -30.43
N LEU A 213 -15.03 14.72 -31.06
CA LEU A 213 -14.27 13.59 -30.51
C LEU A 213 -12.77 13.85 -30.67
N ARG A 214 -12.05 14.03 -29.55
CA ARG A 214 -10.59 14.06 -29.54
C ARG A 214 -10.02 12.73 -29.08
N ASP A 215 -9.24 12.10 -29.96
CA ASP A 215 -8.47 10.91 -29.66
C ASP A 215 -7.29 11.18 -28.72
N LEU A 216 -7.08 10.28 -27.75
CA LEU A 216 -6.03 10.31 -26.74
C LEU A 216 -5.15 9.04 -26.73
N SER A 217 -5.70 7.84 -26.99
CA SER A 217 -4.93 6.59 -26.89
C SER A 217 -5.62 5.38 -27.50
N GLN A 218 -4.84 4.43 -28.03
CA GLN A 218 -5.27 3.09 -28.49
C GLN A 218 -5.85 2.20 -27.38
N ALA A 219 -6.52 1.12 -27.79
CA ALA A 219 -7.11 0.17 -26.88
C ALA A 219 -6.14 -0.67 -26.06
N TYR A 220 -6.68 -1.13 -24.94
CA TYR A 220 -6.07 -2.05 -23.98
C TYR A 220 -4.76 -1.47 -23.41
N ARG A 221 -4.76 -0.14 -23.25
CA ARG A 221 -3.65 0.66 -22.70
C ARG A 221 -3.90 1.03 -21.23
N TYR A 222 -5.13 1.44 -20.91
CA TYR A 222 -5.55 1.83 -19.56
C TYR A 222 -7.08 1.91 -19.44
N ALA A 223 -7.60 1.91 -18.20
CA ALA A 223 -9.02 1.90 -17.94
C ALA A 223 -9.64 3.30 -17.75
N ILE A 224 -10.89 3.46 -18.18
CA ILE A 224 -11.79 4.57 -17.81
C ILE A 224 -13.11 3.98 -17.33
N ALA A 225 -13.64 4.55 -16.25
CA ALA A 225 -14.87 4.13 -15.60
C ALA A 225 -15.74 5.33 -15.26
N GLY A 226 -17.02 5.06 -15.01
CA GLY A 226 -18.02 6.09 -14.77
C GLY A 226 -19.43 5.52 -14.81
N THR A 227 -20.39 6.41 -15.00
CA THR A 227 -21.83 6.14 -15.14
C THR A 227 -22.22 6.06 -16.62
N PRO A 228 -23.16 5.17 -17.02
CA PRO A 228 -23.75 5.19 -18.37
C PRO A 228 -24.71 6.38 -18.53
N TYR A 229 -25.36 6.51 -19.70
CA TYR A 229 -26.45 7.48 -19.84
C TYR A 229 -27.61 7.21 -18.87
N LYS A 230 -28.32 8.26 -18.46
CA LYS A 230 -29.19 8.23 -17.26
C LYS A 230 -30.52 7.51 -17.47
N ASP A 231 -31.03 7.57 -18.70
CA ASP A 231 -32.34 7.10 -19.06
C ASP A 231 -32.25 5.71 -19.70
N ILE A 232 -32.86 4.72 -19.05
CA ILE A 232 -33.07 3.39 -19.63
C ILE A 232 -34.29 3.49 -20.55
N ASN A 233 -34.04 3.68 -21.83
CA ASN A 233 -35.09 3.81 -22.84
C ASN A 233 -35.40 2.43 -23.47
N ILE A 234 -36.69 2.20 -23.72
CA ILE A 234 -37.18 0.97 -24.36
C ILE A 234 -37.84 1.36 -25.68
N ASP A 235 -37.05 1.25 -26.74
CA ASP A 235 -37.50 1.32 -28.11
C ASP A 235 -37.96 -0.08 -28.55
N GLN A 236 -39.21 -0.20 -29.00
CA GLN A 236 -39.79 -1.48 -29.44
C GLN A 236 -39.06 -2.10 -30.65
N THR A 237 -38.25 -1.32 -31.37
CA THR A 237 -37.47 -1.81 -32.52
C THR A 237 -36.08 -2.31 -32.12
N MET A 238 -35.48 -1.78 -31.05
CA MET A 238 -34.11 -2.10 -30.63
C MET A 238 -34.04 -2.99 -29.39
N ASN A 239 -34.91 -2.79 -28.41
CA ASN A 239 -34.86 -3.53 -27.16
C ASN A 239 -35.52 -4.92 -27.31
N THR A 240 -34.98 -5.90 -26.59
CA THR A 240 -35.52 -7.27 -26.49
C THR A 240 -35.12 -7.81 -25.12
N GLU A 241 -35.92 -8.73 -24.57
CA GLU A 241 -35.65 -9.30 -23.24
C GLU A 241 -34.24 -9.89 -23.18
N GLY A 242 -33.49 -9.55 -22.12
CA GLY A 242 -32.08 -9.91 -21.97
C GLY A 242 -31.07 -8.89 -22.50
N LEU A 243 -31.51 -7.75 -23.04
CA LEU A 243 -30.67 -6.58 -23.37
C LEU A 243 -31.11 -5.35 -22.56
N ILE A 244 -30.15 -4.53 -22.11
CA ILE A 244 -30.41 -3.25 -21.44
C ILE A 244 -29.72 -2.09 -22.16
N GLY A 245 -30.51 -1.11 -22.60
CA GLY A 245 -30.05 0.08 -23.31
C GLY A 245 -30.18 1.36 -22.49
N PHE A 246 -29.18 2.25 -22.57
CA PHE A 246 -29.15 3.56 -21.91
C PHE A 246 -28.99 4.67 -22.95
N GLY A 247 -29.75 5.76 -22.83
CA GLY A 247 -29.86 6.82 -23.84
C GLY A 247 -30.97 6.57 -24.86
N ASN A 248 -30.93 7.20 -26.04
CA ASN A 248 -31.97 7.07 -27.07
C ASN A 248 -31.37 6.83 -28.46
N HIS A 249 -31.51 5.60 -28.97
CA HIS A 249 -30.96 5.15 -30.25
C HIS A 249 -31.37 6.03 -31.44
N ASN A 250 -32.58 6.59 -31.42
CA ASN A 250 -33.12 7.39 -32.54
C ASN A 250 -32.67 8.86 -32.50
N LYS A 251 -32.04 9.30 -31.40
CA LYS A 251 -31.48 10.65 -31.31
C LYS A 251 -30.11 10.71 -31.98
N GLN A 252 -29.78 11.87 -32.54
CA GLN A 252 -28.44 12.26 -32.97
C GLN A 252 -28.11 13.57 -32.25
N TYR A 253 -27.06 13.60 -31.44
CA TYR A 253 -26.71 14.80 -30.66
C TYR A 253 -26.02 15.86 -31.51
N SER A 254 -26.36 17.14 -31.28
CA SER A 254 -25.47 18.27 -31.60
C SER A 254 -24.25 18.30 -30.67
N ALA A 255 -23.25 19.16 -30.96
CA ALA A 255 -22.10 19.35 -30.08
C ALA A 255 -22.52 19.79 -28.65
N GLU A 256 -23.50 20.70 -28.55
CA GLU A 256 -24.05 21.19 -27.28
C GLU A 256 -24.84 20.11 -26.55
N GLU A 257 -25.69 19.35 -27.25
CA GLU A 257 -26.43 18.25 -26.65
C GLU A 257 -25.52 17.12 -26.19
N LEU A 258 -24.46 16.81 -26.94
CA LEU A 258 -23.44 15.84 -26.55
C LEU A 258 -22.73 16.30 -25.27
N LYS A 259 -22.36 17.58 -25.18
CA LYS A 259 -21.75 18.12 -23.97
C LYS A 259 -22.69 18.00 -22.76
N GLN A 260 -23.98 18.26 -22.94
CA GLN A 260 -25.01 18.06 -21.91
C GLN A 260 -25.16 16.59 -21.53
N ALA A 261 -25.20 15.68 -22.51
CA ALA A 261 -25.33 14.24 -22.31
C ALA A 261 -24.10 13.63 -21.59
N LEU A 262 -22.89 14.14 -21.85
CA LEU A 262 -21.68 13.80 -21.09
C LEU A 262 -21.60 14.50 -19.72
N SER A 263 -22.56 15.38 -19.40
CA SER A 263 -22.61 16.17 -18.15
C SER A 263 -23.83 15.89 -17.27
N GLN A 264 -24.68 14.92 -17.62
CA GLN A 264 -25.88 14.53 -16.87
C GLN A 264 -25.60 14.10 -15.41
N ASP A 265 -24.38 13.59 -15.17
CA ASP A 265 -23.81 13.12 -13.92
C ASP A 265 -22.31 13.49 -13.93
N ALA A 266 -21.64 13.45 -12.77
CA ALA A 266 -20.29 13.99 -12.65
C ALA A 266 -19.25 13.25 -13.51
N LEU A 267 -19.37 11.92 -13.61
CA LEU A 267 -18.50 11.03 -14.39
C LEU A 267 -19.32 10.22 -15.41
N THR A 268 -19.99 10.87 -16.36
CA THR A 268 -20.69 10.17 -17.43
C THR A 268 -19.74 9.70 -18.52
N ASN A 269 -19.90 8.44 -18.95
CA ASN A 269 -19.14 7.81 -20.01
C ASN A 269 -20.05 7.40 -21.16
N TYR A 270 -19.54 7.51 -22.39
CA TYR A 270 -20.10 6.87 -23.57
C TYR A 270 -19.13 5.80 -24.08
N GLY A 271 -19.48 4.52 -23.92
CA GLY A 271 -18.67 3.41 -24.42
C GLY A 271 -18.70 3.33 -25.94
N VAL A 272 -17.59 2.96 -26.57
CA VAL A 272 -17.46 3.00 -28.04
C VAL A 272 -17.09 1.62 -28.62
N LEU A 273 -16.36 1.51 -29.73
CA LEU A 273 -15.74 0.22 -30.12
C LEU A 273 -14.87 -0.31 -28.95
N GLY A 274 -14.39 -1.55 -28.94
CA GLY A 274 -13.39 -2.05 -27.97
C GLY A 274 -13.73 -2.05 -26.47
N ASP A 275 -14.79 -1.36 -26.05
CA ASP A 275 -15.51 -1.57 -24.79
C ASP A 275 -16.30 -2.87 -24.85
N SER A 276 -16.47 -3.47 -26.03
CA SER A 276 -17.07 -4.78 -26.25
C SER A 276 -16.57 -5.82 -25.24
N GLY A 277 -17.47 -6.42 -24.46
CA GLY A 277 -17.12 -7.35 -23.38
C GLY A 277 -17.05 -6.71 -21.99
N SER A 278 -17.05 -5.38 -21.90
CA SER A 278 -16.83 -4.67 -20.64
C SER A 278 -18.07 -4.66 -19.73
N PRO A 279 -17.87 -4.73 -18.40
CA PRO A 279 -18.98 -4.86 -17.46
C PRO A 279 -19.80 -3.60 -17.28
N LEU A 280 -21.10 -3.83 -17.08
CA LEU A 280 -22.03 -2.97 -16.37
C LEU A 280 -22.35 -3.60 -15.01
N PHE A 281 -22.41 -2.76 -13.98
CA PHE A 281 -22.81 -3.12 -12.63
C PHE A 281 -23.98 -2.25 -12.19
N ALA A 282 -24.84 -2.79 -11.33
CA ALA A 282 -25.93 -2.08 -10.69
C ALA A 282 -25.84 -2.23 -9.17
N PHE A 283 -26.21 -1.19 -8.42
CA PHE A 283 -26.39 -1.29 -6.98
C PHE A 283 -27.80 -1.76 -6.67
N ASP A 284 -27.95 -3.00 -6.17
CA ASP A 284 -29.24 -3.58 -5.78
C ASP A 284 -29.51 -3.29 -4.30
N LYS A 285 -30.39 -2.32 -4.04
CA LYS A 285 -30.81 -1.91 -2.69
C LYS A 285 -31.49 -3.02 -1.90
N GLN A 286 -32.19 -3.96 -2.54
CA GLN A 286 -32.81 -5.10 -1.84
C GLN A 286 -31.75 -6.05 -1.27
N LYS A 287 -30.54 -6.04 -1.84
CA LYS A 287 -29.39 -6.84 -1.43
C LYS A 287 -28.29 -6.03 -0.73
N ASN A 288 -28.45 -4.71 -0.66
CA ASN A 288 -27.46 -3.73 -0.20
C ASN A 288 -26.03 -3.95 -0.78
N GLN A 289 -25.92 -4.28 -2.08
CA GLN A 289 -24.63 -4.57 -2.71
C GLN A 289 -24.61 -4.27 -4.21
N TRP A 290 -23.40 -4.12 -4.76
CA TRP A 290 -23.17 -4.13 -6.20
C TRP A 290 -23.33 -5.53 -6.79
N VAL A 291 -24.02 -5.62 -7.93
CA VAL A 291 -24.15 -6.85 -8.72
C VAL A 291 -23.64 -6.64 -10.14
N PHE A 292 -23.06 -7.68 -10.74
CA PHE A 292 -22.77 -7.70 -12.18
C PHE A 292 -24.09 -7.84 -12.96
N LEU A 293 -24.34 -6.90 -13.86
CA LEU A 293 -25.58 -6.82 -14.63
C LEU A 293 -25.41 -7.44 -16.02
N GLY A 294 -24.37 -7.03 -16.75
CA GLY A 294 -24.19 -7.43 -18.14
C GLY A 294 -22.88 -6.97 -18.76
N THR A 295 -22.70 -7.29 -20.03
CA THR A 295 -21.48 -7.10 -20.81
C THR A 295 -21.76 -6.27 -22.07
N TYR A 296 -20.90 -5.29 -22.39
CA TYR A 296 -21.16 -4.34 -23.46
C TYR A 296 -21.15 -5.04 -24.83
N ASP A 297 -22.22 -4.90 -25.60
CA ASP A 297 -22.38 -5.59 -26.89
C ASP A 297 -22.66 -4.61 -28.04
N TYR A 298 -23.33 -3.48 -27.79
CA TYR A 298 -23.71 -2.56 -28.87
C TYR A 298 -23.87 -1.09 -28.46
N TRP A 299 -23.94 -0.20 -29.46
CA TRP A 299 -23.86 1.25 -29.27
C TRP A 299 -24.37 2.01 -30.51
N ALA A 300 -24.56 3.32 -30.40
CA ALA A 300 -25.10 4.18 -31.46
C ALA A 300 -24.06 4.73 -32.47
N GLY A 301 -22.81 4.28 -32.41
CA GLY A 301 -21.73 4.71 -33.31
C GLY A 301 -21.17 6.11 -32.99
N TYR A 302 -20.14 6.53 -33.75
CA TYR A 302 -19.51 7.85 -33.59
C TYR A 302 -20.34 9.01 -34.17
N GLY A 303 -21.26 8.70 -35.08
CA GLY A 303 -22.18 9.68 -35.64
C GLY A 303 -23.15 10.21 -34.58
N LYS A 304 -24.01 9.32 -34.06
CA LYS A 304 -25.13 9.69 -33.17
C LYS A 304 -24.71 9.96 -31.72
N LYS A 305 -23.81 9.13 -31.18
CA LYS A 305 -23.31 9.15 -29.79
C LYS A 305 -24.40 9.10 -28.70
N SER A 306 -25.54 8.50 -28.99
CA SER A 306 -26.78 8.75 -28.24
C SER A 306 -27.28 7.59 -27.38
N TRP A 307 -26.71 6.40 -27.53
CA TRP A 307 -27.20 5.19 -26.86
C TRP A 307 -26.15 4.07 -26.77
N GLN A 308 -26.24 3.29 -25.70
CA GLN A 308 -25.27 2.30 -25.21
C GLN A 308 -26.04 1.03 -24.77
N GLU A 309 -25.60 -0.18 -25.10
CA GLU A 309 -26.30 -1.43 -24.78
C GLU A 309 -25.39 -2.49 -24.13
N TRP A 310 -25.93 -3.19 -23.14
CA TRP A 310 -25.31 -4.33 -22.49
C TRP A 310 -26.20 -5.57 -22.56
N ASN A 311 -25.57 -6.71 -22.82
CA ASN A 311 -26.19 -8.02 -22.82
C ASN A 311 -26.24 -8.57 -21.39
N ILE A 312 -27.45 -8.80 -20.87
CA ILE A 312 -27.71 -9.13 -19.46
C ILE A 312 -27.23 -10.56 -19.16
N TYR A 313 -26.70 -10.75 -17.94
CA TYR A 313 -26.24 -12.03 -17.42
C TYR A 313 -27.26 -13.17 -17.62
N LYS A 314 -26.82 -14.25 -18.27
CA LYS A 314 -27.69 -15.38 -18.67
C LYS A 314 -27.62 -16.52 -17.64
N LYS A 315 -28.42 -16.42 -16.56
CA LYS A 315 -28.40 -17.41 -15.45
C LYS A 315 -28.56 -18.86 -15.92
N GLU A 316 -29.57 -19.18 -16.71
CA GLU A 316 -29.80 -20.57 -17.15
C GLU A 316 -28.66 -21.14 -17.99
N PHE A 317 -28.00 -20.29 -18.78
CA PHE A 317 -26.84 -20.68 -19.58
C PHE A 317 -25.64 -20.97 -18.68
N ALA A 318 -25.41 -20.12 -17.68
CA ALA A 318 -24.40 -20.35 -16.65
C ALA A 318 -24.66 -21.63 -15.85
N ASP A 319 -25.91 -21.90 -15.45
CA ASP A 319 -26.29 -23.12 -14.75
C ASP A 319 -26.01 -24.37 -15.61
N LYS A 320 -26.36 -24.35 -16.90
CA LYS A 320 -26.07 -25.44 -17.87
C LYS A 320 -24.57 -25.71 -18.02
N ILE A 321 -23.74 -24.67 -18.11
CA ILE A 321 -22.26 -24.80 -18.17
C ILE A 321 -21.73 -25.42 -16.89
N LYS A 322 -22.11 -24.87 -15.72
CA LYS A 322 -21.67 -25.39 -14.42
C LYS A 322 -22.11 -26.84 -14.22
N GLN A 323 -23.33 -27.21 -14.65
CA GLN A 323 -23.80 -28.59 -14.58
C GLN A 323 -22.97 -29.55 -15.44
N ARG A 324 -22.63 -29.17 -16.69
CA ARG A 324 -21.74 -29.95 -17.58
C ARG A 324 -20.36 -30.17 -16.95
N ASP A 325 -19.83 -29.13 -16.31
CA ASP A 325 -18.46 -29.09 -15.79
C ASP A 325 -18.34 -29.73 -14.38
N ASN A 326 -19.45 -30.05 -13.73
CA ASN A 326 -19.49 -30.79 -12.46
C ASN A 326 -19.73 -32.30 -12.71
N ALA A 327 -18.90 -33.17 -12.11
CA ALA A 327 -19.12 -34.62 -12.11
C ALA A 327 -20.18 -35.07 -11.09
N GLY A 328 -20.45 -34.25 -10.08
CA GLY A 328 -21.46 -34.49 -9.04
C GLY A 328 -20.91 -34.34 -7.62
N THR A 329 -21.66 -34.87 -6.66
CA THR A 329 -21.35 -34.78 -5.23
C THR A 329 -21.07 -36.16 -4.64
N ILE A 330 -19.95 -36.28 -3.93
CA ILE A 330 -19.58 -37.44 -3.12
C ILE A 330 -20.14 -37.24 -1.70
N LYS A 331 -20.80 -38.27 -1.15
CA LYS A 331 -21.41 -38.26 0.19
C LYS A 331 -21.05 -39.51 0.97
N GLY A 332 -21.13 -39.40 2.31
CA GLY A 332 -20.98 -40.50 3.27
C GLY A 332 -19.65 -40.50 4.02
N ASN A 333 -19.71 -40.82 5.32
CA ASN A 333 -18.55 -40.81 6.22
C ASN A 333 -17.65 -42.04 6.04
N ARG A 334 -16.90 -42.10 4.94
CA ARG A 334 -16.02 -43.25 4.62
C ARG A 334 -14.78 -42.86 3.81
N GLU A 335 -13.92 -43.84 3.56
CA GLU A 335 -12.83 -43.75 2.61
C GLU A 335 -13.33 -43.95 1.17
N HIS A 336 -12.84 -43.12 0.25
CA HIS A 336 -13.18 -43.12 -1.17
C HIS A 336 -11.90 -43.20 -2.00
N HIS A 337 -11.81 -44.22 -2.86
CA HIS A 337 -10.69 -44.39 -3.79
C HIS A 337 -10.97 -43.73 -5.14
N TRP A 338 -9.98 -43.00 -5.67
CA TRP A 338 -9.98 -42.38 -6.99
C TRP A 338 -9.12 -43.18 -7.96
N ASN A 339 -9.79 -43.87 -8.89
CA ASN A 339 -9.16 -44.73 -9.89
C ASN A 339 -9.40 -44.21 -11.30
N ILE A 340 -8.35 -44.12 -12.12
CA ILE A 340 -8.48 -44.01 -13.58
C ILE A 340 -8.95 -45.37 -14.10
N THR A 341 -10.02 -45.38 -14.90
CA THR A 341 -10.62 -46.61 -15.46
C THR A 341 -10.18 -46.85 -16.89
N SER A 342 -10.11 -45.81 -17.72
CA SER A 342 -9.54 -45.86 -19.07
C SER A 342 -9.38 -44.44 -19.65
N GLY A 343 -8.19 -44.11 -20.14
CA GLY A 343 -7.89 -42.79 -20.69
C GLY A 343 -8.15 -41.67 -19.68
N THR A 344 -8.98 -40.70 -20.05
CA THR A 344 -9.42 -39.61 -19.16
C THR A 344 -10.64 -39.96 -18.30
N ASN A 345 -11.18 -41.18 -18.38
CA ASN A 345 -12.28 -41.60 -17.53
C ASN A 345 -11.74 -42.13 -16.20
N SER A 346 -12.33 -41.69 -15.09
CA SER A 346 -12.00 -42.13 -13.74
C SER A 346 -13.27 -42.27 -12.90
N LYS A 347 -13.14 -42.83 -11.70
CA LYS A 347 -14.22 -42.93 -10.71
C LYS A 347 -13.74 -42.62 -9.30
N ILE A 348 -14.61 -41.98 -8.52
CA ILE A 348 -14.48 -41.83 -7.06
C ILE A 348 -15.62 -42.64 -6.42
N GLY A 349 -15.31 -43.84 -5.95
CA GLY A 349 -16.34 -44.83 -5.60
C GLY A 349 -17.21 -45.17 -6.82
N SER A 350 -18.49 -44.82 -6.77
CA SER A 350 -19.47 -45.01 -7.86
C SER A 350 -19.61 -43.80 -8.81
N THR A 351 -19.08 -42.63 -8.45
CA THR A 351 -19.23 -41.40 -9.24
C THR A 351 -18.18 -41.36 -10.33
N ALA A 352 -18.60 -41.32 -11.59
CA ALA A 352 -17.71 -41.13 -12.74
C ALA A 352 -17.20 -39.69 -12.81
N VAL A 353 -15.90 -39.50 -13.06
CA VAL A 353 -15.24 -38.20 -13.14
C VAL A 353 -14.33 -38.16 -14.36
N ARG A 354 -14.49 -37.16 -15.23
CA ARG A 354 -13.59 -36.93 -16.36
C ARG A 354 -12.36 -36.11 -15.95
N LEU A 355 -11.21 -36.50 -16.48
CA LEU A 355 -9.88 -35.94 -16.28
C LEU A 355 -9.35 -35.28 -17.58
N ALA A 356 -8.12 -34.78 -17.57
CA ALA A 356 -7.44 -34.29 -18.78
C ALA A 356 -6.13 -35.06 -19.01
N ASN A 357 -5.73 -35.19 -20.28
CA ASN A 357 -4.42 -35.74 -20.63
C ASN A 357 -3.32 -34.69 -20.46
N ASN A 358 -3.57 -33.45 -20.89
CA ASN A 358 -2.62 -32.33 -20.90
C ASN A 358 -3.35 -30.97 -20.86
N GLU A 359 -2.63 -29.86 -21.06
CA GLU A 359 -3.23 -28.52 -21.03
C GLU A 359 -4.25 -28.27 -22.16
N ARG A 360 -4.11 -28.91 -23.33
CA ARG A 360 -4.98 -28.66 -24.51
C ARG A 360 -6.39 -29.22 -24.33
N ASP A 361 -6.54 -30.30 -23.57
CA ASP A 361 -7.83 -30.92 -23.26
C ASP A 361 -8.27 -30.66 -21.80
N ALA A 362 -7.69 -29.65 -21.14
CA ALA A 362 -7.99 -29.30 -19.76
C ALA A 362 -9.49 -29.12 -19.47
N ASN A 363 -10.28 -28.60 -20.42
CA ASN A 363 -11.73 -28.44 -20.28
C ASN A 363 -12.50 -29.79 -20.13
N ASN A 364 -11.93 -30.93 -20.55
CA ASN A 364 -12.58 -32.23 -20.30
C ASN A 364 -12.64 -32.59 -18.81
N GLY A 365 -11.74 -31.99 -18.01
CA GLY A 365 -11.72 -32.11 -16.56
C GLY A 365 -12.99 -31.61 -15.89
N GLN A 366 -13.57 -32.43 -15.00
CA GLN A 366 -14.78 -32.09 -14.25
C GLN A 366 -14.50 -31.84 -12.77
N ASN A 367 -15.23 -30.90 -12.20
CA ASN A 367 -15.24 -30.55 -10.79
C ASN A 367 -15.89 -31.65 -9.94
N VAL A 368 -15.48 -31.78 -8.68
CA VAL A 368 -16.07 -32.71 -7.71
C VAL A 368 -16.39 -31.99 -6.41
N THR A 369 -17.62 -32.17 -5.91
CA THR A 369 -18.03 -31.68 -4.58
C THR A 369 -18.01 -32.83 -3.57
N PHE A 370 -17.53 -32.56 -2.35
CA PHE A 370 -17.53 -33.50 -1.23
C PHE A 370 -18.37 -32.94 -0.09
N GLU A 371 -19.36 -33.71 0.37
CA GLU A 371 -20.20 -33.38 1.52
C GLU A 371 -20.01 -34.41 2.65
N ASN A 372 -20.34 -34.01 3.88
CA ASN A 372 -20.02 -34.75 5.11
C ASN A 372 -18.50 -34.87 5.31
N ASN A 373 -18.05 -35.76 6.17
CA ASN A 373 -16.62 -35.92 6.47
C ASN A 373 -16.08 -37.18 5.78
N GLY A 374 -14.78 -37.33 5.55
CA GLY A 374 -14.27 -38.55 4.94
C GLY A 374 -12.78 -38.59 4.62
N THR A 375 -12.39 -39.57 3.81
CA THR A 375 -11.02 -39.68 3.26
C THR A 375 -11.08 -39.93 1.76
N LEU A 376 -10.22 -39.24 0.99
CA LEU A 376 -10.02 -39.44 -0.43
C LEU A 376 -8.62 -40.02 -0.65
N VAL A 377 -8.54 -41.17 -1.31
CA VAL A 377 -7.29 -41.85 -1.67
C VAL A 377 -7.08 -41.74 -3.17
N LEU A 378 -5.95 -41.17 -3.58
CA LEU A 378 -5.53 -41.14 -4.98
C LEU A 378 -4.63 -42.35 -5.23
N ASP A 379 -5.15 -43.32 -5.99
CA ASP A 379 -4.42 -44.57 -6.26
C ASP A 379 -3.30 -44.39 -7.30
N GLN A 380 -3.29 -43.26 -8.00
CA GLN A 380 -2.28 -42.84 -8.97
C GLN A 380 -2.27 -41.31 -9.13
N ASN A 381 -1.34 -40.77 -9.92
CA ASN A 381 -1.30 -39.34 -10.25
C ASN A 381 -2.58 -38.90 -10.97
N ILE A 382 -3.18 -37.78 -10.55
CA ILE A 382 -4.41 -37.25 -11.12
C ILE A 382 -4.14 -35.90 -11.82
N ASN A 383 -4.34 -35.87 -13.14
CA ASN A 383 -4.49 -34.63 -13.89
C ASN A 383 -5.99 -34.35 -14.11
N GLN A 384 -6.59 -33.56 -13.22
CA GLN A 384 -7.98 -33.14 -13.33
C GLN A 384 -8.18 -31.99 -14.34
N GLY A 385 -7.12 -31.48 -14.97
CA GLY A 385 -7.21 -30.36 -15.93
C GLY A 385 -7.83 -29.12 -15.31
N ALA A 386 -8.94 -28.65 -15.88
CA ALA A 386 -9.74 -27.56 -15.35
C ALA A 386 -10.82 -28.03 -14.34
N GLY A 387 -10.83 -29.28 -13.89
CA GLY A 387 -11.66 -29.71 -12.77
C GLY A 387 -11.04 -29.27 -11.43
N GLY A 388 -11.85 -28.75 -10.52
CA GLY A 388 -11.47 -28.42 -9.13
C GLY A 388 -12.17 -29.29 -8.07
N LEU A 389 -11.74 -29.16 -6.82
CA LEU A 389 -12.31 -29.89 -5.68
C LEU A 389 -12.99 -28.92 -4.70
N PHE A 390 -14.24 -29.21 -4.32
CA PHE A 390 -15.04 -28.39 -3.43
C PHE A 390 -15.42 -29.16 -2.17
N PHE A 391 -14.82 -28.83 -1.02
CA PHE A 391 -15.04 -29.53 0.24
C PHE A 391 -16.03 -28.77 1.13
N LYS A 392 -17.19 -29.40 1.40
CA LYS A 392 -18.26 -28.89 2.26
C LYS A 392 -18.32 -29.59 3.64
N GLY A 393 -17.35 -30.45 3.92
CA GLY A 393 -17.09 -31.05 5.24
C GLY A 393 -15.62 -31.43 5.40
N ASP A 394 -15.28 -32.14 6.48
CA ASP A 394 -13.88 -32.34 6.89
C ASP A 394 -13.27 -33.59 6.25
N TYR A 395 -12.16 -33.43 5.54
CA TYR A 395 -11.56 -34.50 4.72
C TYR A 395 -10.07 -34.69 4.98
N THR A 396 -9.60 -35.93 4.80
CA THR A 396 -8.19 -36.21 4.55
C THR A 396 -8.01 -36.64 3.09
N VAL A 397 -7.05 -36.04 2.38
CA VAL A 397 -6.70 -36.41 1.00
C VAL A 397 -5.28 -36.95 1.00
N LYS A 398 -5.11 -38.22 0.62
CA LYS A 398 -3.83 -38.93 0.64
C LYS A 398 -3.60 -39.70 -0.66
N GLY A 399 -2.35 -39.99 -0.98
CA GLY A 399 -2.00 -40.90 -2.07
C GLY A 399 -1.90 -42.34 -1.59
N ALA A 400 -1.98 -43.31 -2.49
CA ALA A 400 -1.54 -44.68 -2.21
C ALA A 400 -0.03 -44.78 -1.88
N ASN A 401 0.74 -43.74 -2.21
CA ASN A 401 2.09 -43.50 -1.72
C ASN A 401 2.38 -41.99 -1.62
N ASN A 402 3.53 -41.63 -1.05
CA ASN A 402 3.93 -40.23 -0.76
C ASN A 402 4.34 -39.40 -2.00
N ASP A 403 4.50 -40.02 -3.18
CA ASP A 403 4.91 -39.34 -4.41
C ASP A 403 3.75 -39.07 -5.38
N ILE A 404 2.53 -39.47 -5.01
CA ILE A 404 1.33 -39.15 -5.76
C ILE A 404 1.11 -37.63 -5.83
N THR A 405 0.83 -37.17 -7.06
CA THR A 405 0.53 -35.78 -7.40
C THR A 405 -0.92 -35.60 -7.83
N TRP A 406 -1.49 -34.44 -7.49
CA TRP A 406 -2.74 -33.94 -8.05
C TRP A 406 -2.50 -32.60 -8.75
N LEU A 407 -3.13 -32.42 -9.90
CA LEU A 407 -3.22 -31.17 -10.64
C LEU A 407 -4.69 -30.92 -10.99
N GLY A 408 -5.19 -29.72 -10.76
CA GLY A 408 -6.53 -29.29 -11.14
C GLY A 408 -6.71 -27.78 -11.02
N ALA A 409 -7.94 -27.30 -11.18
CA ALA A 409 -8.25 -25.86 -11.15
C ALA A 409 -7.95 -25.21 -9.78
N GLY A 410 -8.21 -25.94 -8.70
CA GLY A 410 -7.94 -25.51 -7.33
C GLY A 410 -8.76 -26.28 -6.29
N ILE A 411 -8.64 -25.84 -5.04
CA ILE A 411 -9.35 -26.38 -3.88
C ILE A 411 -10.17 -25.26 -3.24
N ASP A 412 -11.48 -25.46 -3.13
CA ASP A 412 -12.40 -24.68 -2.29
C ASP A 412 -12.64 -25.46 -0.98
N VAL A 413 -12.42 -24.82 0.16
CA VAL A 413 -12.82 -25.37 1.47
C VAL A 413 -13.84 -24.44 2.11
N ALA A 414 -15.01 -24.97 2.42
CA ALA A 414 -16.10 -24.22 3.01
C ALA A 414 -15.76 -23.67 4.40
N ASP A 415 -16.51 -22.64 4.80
CA ASP A 415 -16.37 -22.00 6.11
C ASP A 415 -16.53 -23.01 7.26
N GLY A 416 -15.68 -22.88 8.28
CA GLY A 416 -15.61 -23.81 9.42
C GLY A 416 -15.19 -25.25 9.11
N LYS A 417 -14.75 -25.58 7.87
CA LYS A 417 -14.31 -26.94 7.49
C LYS A 417 -12.80 -27.07 7.36
N LYS A 418 -12.28 -28.29 7.49
CA LYS A 418 -10.83 -28.59 7.39
C LYS A 418 -10.52 -29.76 6.45
N VAL A 419 -9.60 -29.54 5.53
CA VAL A 419 -9.01 -30.56 4.67
C VAL A 419 -7.54 -30.76 5.06
N VAL A 420 -7.17 -31.99 5.43
CA VAL A 420 -5.77 -32.42 5.57
C VAL A 420 -5.31 -32.95 4.22
N TRP A 421 -4.27 -32.36 3.65
CA TRP A 421 -3.83 -32.58 2.28
C TRP A 421 -2.40 -33.14 2.24
N GLN A 422 -2.26 -34.41 1.87
CA GLN A 422 -1.02 -35.17 1.96
C GLN A 422 -0.39 -35.50 0.60
N VAL A 423 -1.03 -35.12 -0.51
CA VAL A 423 -0.51 -35.32 -1.88
C VAL A 423 0.27 -34.10 -2.39
N LYS A 424 1.21 -34.33 -3.31
CA LYS A 424 2.04 -33.29 -3.93
C LYS A 424 1.30 -32.64 -5.11
N ASN A 425 1.87 -31.59 -5.70
CA ASN A 425 1.45 -31.09 -7.02
C ASN A 425 2.66 -30.94 -7.96
N PRO A 426 2.48 -31.01 -9.30
CA PRO A 426 3.59 -31.02 -10.25
C PRO A 426 4.46 -29.76 -10.21
N LYS A 427 5.73 -29.88 -10.62
CA LYS A 427 6.64 -28.73 -10.70
C LYS A 427 6.10 -27.67 -11.68
N GLY A 428 5.98 -26.43 -11.21
CA GLY A 428 5.43 -25.30 -11.99
C GLY A 428 3.90 -25.23 -12.02
N ASP A 429 3.20 -26.23 -11.46
CA ASP A 429 1.78 -26.10 -11.15
C ASP A 429 1.57 -25.17 -9.95
N LYS A 430 0.51 -24.34 -10.01
CA LYS A 430 0.10 -23.49 -8.89
C LYS A 430 -1.18 -24.02 -8.28
N LEU A 431 -1.10 -24.58 -7.08
CA LEU A 431 -2.27 -25.00 -6.31
C LEU A 431 -3.05 -23.75 -5.86
N ALA A 432 -4.23 -23.50 -6.43
CA ALA A 432 -5.08 -22.39 -6.02
C ALA A 432 -5.98 -22.81 -4.84
N LYS A 433 -5.88 -22.11 -3.71
CA LYS A 433 -6.73 -22.32 -2.52
C LYS A 433 -7.69 -21.14 -2.34
N ILE A 434 -8.98 -21.43 -2.30
CA ILE A 434 -10.08 -20.50 -2.02
C ILE A 434 -11.03 -21.09 -0.95
N GLY A 435 -12.13 -20.37 -0.68
CA GLY A 435 -13.07 -20.69 0.40
C GLY A 435 -12.47 -20.42 1.79
N LYS A 436 -13.31 -20.00 2.74
CA LYS A 436 -12.89 -19.52 4.06
C LYS A 436 -12.25 -20.59 4.96
N GLY A 437 -12.37 -21.87 4.60
CA GLY A 437 -11.94 -22.98 5.44
C GLY A 437 -10.44 -23.31 5.47
N THR A 438 -10.18 -24.29 6.33
CA THR A 438 -8.97 -25.06 6.63
C THR A 438 -8.29 -25.84 5.49
N LEU A 439 -7.11 -25.49 4.97
CA LEU A 439 -6.26 -26.47 4.25
C LEU A 439 -4.95 -26.71 5.02
N GLU A 440 -4.82 -27.87 5.67
CA GLU A 440 -3.57 -28.27 6.31
C GLU A 440 -2.76 -29.14 5.36
N VAL A 441 -1.63 -28.64 4.87
CA VAL A 441 -0.70 -29.37 4.00
C VAL A 441 0.22 -30.21 4.87
N ASN A 442 0.11 -31.53 4.76
CA ASN A 442 0.68 -32.52 5.66
C ASN A 442 1.25 -33.73 4.91
N GLY A 443 1.77 -33.51 3.70
CA GLY A 443 2.44 -34.54 2.91
C GLY A 443 3.84 -34.87 3.43
N THR A 444 4.53 -35.78 2.73
CA THR A 444 5.90 -36.22 3.08
C THR A 444 6.91 -35.84 2.01
N GLY A 445 8.09 -35.38 2.43
CA GLY A 445 9.22 -35.07 1.57
C GLY A 445 9.13 -33.72 0.88
N VAL A 446 9.82 -33.60 -0.25
CA VAL A 446 9.87 -32.37 -1.05
C VAL A 446 8.72 -32.34 -2.07
N ASN A 447 7.80 -31.39 -1.93
CA ASN A 447 6.88 -31.01 -2.99
C ASN A 447 7.53 -29.97 -3.92
N GLN A 448 7.44 -30.18 -5.24
CA GLN A 448 8.04 -29.28 -6.25
C GLN A 448 7.05 -28.22 -6.78
N GLY A 449 5.75 -28.40 -6.55
CA GLY A 449 4.73 -27.45 -6.99
C GLY A 449 4.72 -26.14 -6.18
N GLU A 450 3.95 -25.19 -6.68
CA GLU A 450 3.73 -23.85 -6.12
C GLU A 450 2.33 -23.76 -5.49
N LEU A 451 2.10 -22.77 -4.61
CA LEU A 451 0.82 -22.50 -3.94
C LEU A 451 0.38 -21.04 -4.14
N LYS A 452 -0.92 -20.81 -4.34
CA LYS A 452 -1.56 -19.49 -4.27
C LYS A 452 -2.73 -19.52 -3.27
N VAL A 453 -2.61 -18.77 -2.19
CA VAL A 453 -3.63 -18.61 -1.15
C VAL A 453 -4.47 -17.38 -1.44
N GLY A 454 -5.71 -17.59 -1.88
CA GLY A 454 -6.68 -16.53 -2.15
C GLY A 454 -7.74 -16.35 -1.07
N ASP A 455 -8.01 -17.36 -0.24
CA ASP A 455 -9.03 -17.27 0.83
C ASP A 455 -8.84 -18.35 1.91
N GLY A 456 -9.37 -18.06 3.11
CA GLY A 456 -9.30 -18.93 4.29
C GLY A 456 -7.87 -19.12 4.81
N THR A 457 -7.65 -20.24 5.49
CA THR A 457 -6.33 -20.54 6.09
C THR A 457 -5.65 -21.70 5.38
N VAL A 458 -4.33 -21.58 5.20
CA VAL A 458 -3.45 -22.69 4.85
C VAL A 458 -2.43 -22.89 5.96
N ILE A 459 -2.33 -24.11 6.49
CA ILE A 459 -1.31 -24.49 7.48
C ILE A 459 -0.28 -25.35 6.77
N LEU A 460 0.99 -24.93 6.75
CA LEU A 460 2.10 -25.73 6.23
C LEU A 460 2.69 -26.59 7.36
N ASN A 461 2.45 -27.89 7.28
CA ASN A 461 2.85 -28.91 8.24
C ASN A 461 3.39 -30.18 7.53
N GLN A 462 4.09 -29.99 6.42
CA GLN A 462 4.78 -31.03 5.65
C GLN A 462 5.78 -31.76 6.55
N LYS A 463 5.89 -33.08 6.38
CA LYS A 463 6.81 -33.94 7.13
C LYS A 463 8.04 -34.28 6.29
N ALA A 464 9.17 -34.50 6.98
CA ALA A 464 10.40 -34.94 6.33
C ALA A 464 10.27 -36.38 5.78
N ASP A 465 10.92 -36.64 4.66
CA ASP A 465 11.08 -38.01 4.14
C ASP A 465 12.17 -38.80 4.88
N SER A 466 12.40 -40.05 4.48
CA SER A 466 13.45 -40.91 5.04
C SER A 466 14.88 -40.36 4.90
N ASN A 467 15.09 -39.37 4.04
CA ASN A 467 16.37 -38.68 3.85
C ASN A 467 16.41 -37.33 4.59
N GLN A 468 15.48 -37.09 5.52
CA GLN A 468 15.30 -35.84 6.27
C GLN A 468 15.05 -34.60 5.40
N LYS A 469 14.52 -34.77 4.18
CA LYS A 469 14.16 -33.64 3.31
C LYS A 469 12.70 -33.26 3.49
N VAL A 470 12.42 -31.97 3.60
CA VAL A 470 11.07 -31.40 3.72
C VAL A 470 10.96 -30.13 2.88
N GLN A 471 9.84 -29.98 2.18
CA GLN A 471 9.42 -28.72 1.54
C GLN A 471 7.93 -28.82 1.20
N ALA A 472 7.11 -27.92 1.72
CA ALA A 472 5.67 -27.90 1.44
C ALA A 472 5.36 -27.39 0.02
N PHE A 473 6.06 -26.34 -0.44
CA PHE A 473 5.97 -25.78 -1.79
C PHE A 473 7.28 -25.10 -2.20
N SER A 474 7.53 -24.99 -3.51
CA SER A 474 8.71 -24.30 -4.06
C SER A 474 8.55 -22.77 -4.12
N GLN A 475 7.32 -22.28 -4.24
CA GLN A 475 6.92 -20.86 -4.17
C GLN A 475 5.52 -20.76 -3.53
N VAL A 476 5.28 -19.69 -2.76
CA VAL A 476 3.95 -19.40 -2.17
C VAL A 476 3.55 -17.95 -2.41
N GLY A 477 2.40 -17.75 -3.04
CA GLY A 477 1.72 -16.47 -3.17
C GLY A 477 0.59 -16.32 -2.16
N ILE A 478 0.49 -15.17 -1.50
CA ILE A 478 -0.64 -14.77 -0.64
C ILE A 478 -1.30 -13.55 -1.31
N VAL A 479 -2.60 -13.64 -1.62
CA VAL A 479 -3.31 -12.62 -2.42
C VAL A 479 -4.74 -12.35 -1.91
N SER A 480 -5.31 -11.23 -2.37
CA SER A 480 -6.64 -10.67 -2.08
C SER A 480 -6.88 -10.10 -0.68
N GLY A 481 -5.98 -10.30 0.27
CA GLY A 481 -6.12 -9.84 1.65
C GLY A 481 -6.96 -10.76 2.55
N ARG A 482 -7.67 -11.75 1.97
CA ARG A 482 -8.54 -12.69 2.69
C ARG A 482 -7.79 -13.87 3.32
N GLY A 483 -6.70 -14.30 2.69
CA GLY A 483 -5.96 -15.51 3.06
C GLY A 483 -5.01 -15.34 4.24
N THR A 484 -4.85 -16.41 5.04
CA THR A 484 -3.78 -16.56 6.04
C THR A 484 -2.94 -17.81 5.78
N LEU A 485 -1.62 -17.67 5.72
CA LEU A 485 -0.66 -18.76 5.66
C LEU A 485 0.00 -18.93 7.04
N VAL A 486 -0.10 -20.11 7.64
CA VAL A 486 0.50 -20.45 8.94
C VAL A 486 1.68 -21.40 8.71
N LEU A 487 2.84 -21.08 9.26
CA LEU A 487 3.99 -21.99 9.25
C LEU A 487 4.04 -22.80 10.55
N ASN A 488 3.95 -24.14 10.47
CA ASN A 488 4.10 -24.98 11.66
C ASN A 488 5.57 -25.20 12.06
N SER A 489 6.51 -24.96 11.14
CA SER A 489 7.96 -25.03 11.33
C SER A 489 8.67 -24.12 10.30
N PRO A 490 9.93 -23.70 10.51
CA PRO A 490 10.59 -22.71 9.65
C PRO A 490 11.11 -23.28 8.31
N ASP A 491 11.20 -24.61 8.20
CA ASP A 491 11.71 -25.39 7.07
C ASP A 491 10.64 -25.74 6.02
N GLN A 492 9.39 -25.30 6.21
CA GLN A 492 8.28 -25.57 5.30
C GLN A 492 8.49 -24.97 3.90
N ILE A 493 9.13 -23.79 3.81
CA ILE A 493 9.40 -23.04 2.58
C ILE A 493 10.70 -22.26 2.69
N ASN A 494 11.32 -21.89 1.55
CA ASN A 494 12.31 -20.80 1.54
C ASN A 494 11.57 -19.45 1.65
N PRO A 495 11.80 -18.62 2.69
CA PRO A 495 11.10 -17.35 2.86
C PRO A 495 11.26 -16.38 1.68
N ASN A 496 12.38 -16.45 0.94
CA ASN A 496 12.60 -15.59 -0.25
C ASN A 496 11.73 -15.99 -1.46
N ASN A 497 11.13 -17.19 -1.42
CA ASN A 497 10.17 -17.67 -2.41
C ASN A 497 8.72 -17.41 -2.01
N LEU A 498 8.46 -16.75 -0.87
CA LEU A 498 7.15 -16.24 -0.52
C LEU A 498 6.94 -14.86 -1.16
N TYR A 499 5.73 -14.58 -1.64
CA TYR A 499 5.31 -13.25 -2.07
C TYR A 499 3.90 -12.89 -1.60
N PHE A 500 3.69 -11.61 -1.30
CA PHE A 500 2.38 -11.00 -1.19
C PHE A 500 2.04 -10.31 -2.51
N GLY A 501 1.04 -10.83 -3.23
CA GLY A 501 0.55 -10.21 -4.46
C GLY A 501 -0.46 -9.11 -4.17
N PHE A 502 -1.35 -8.84 -5.13
CA PHE A 502 -2.44 -7.87 -4.97
C PHE A 502 -3.23 -8.09 -3.67
N ARG A 503 -3.35 -7.02 -2.87
CA ARG A 503 -3.97 -6.95 -1.52
C ARG A 503 -3.38 -7.91 -0.48
N GLY A 504 -2.29 -8.61 -0.78
CA GLY A 504 -1.58 -9.50 0.14
C GLY A 504 -2.49 -10.45 0.93
N GLY A 505 -2.40 -10.37 2.26
CA GLY A 505 -2.97 -11.29 3.24
C GLY A 505 -2.00 -11.46 4.40
N ARG A 506 -2.20 -12.49 5.23
CA ARG A 506 -1.39 -12.73 6.44
C ARG A 506 -0.41 -13.89 6.27
N LEU A 507 0.84 -13.66 6.63
CA LEU A 507 1.80 -14.71 7.00
C LEU A 507 1.89 -14.76 8.53
N ASP A 508 1.40 -15.84 9.12
CA ASP A 508 1.58 -16.15 10.53
C ASP A 508 2.85 -17.00 10.71
N ALA A 509 3.84 -16.40 11.36
CA ALA A 509 5.09 -17.05 11.69
C ALA A 509 4.93 -18.09 12.81
N ASN A 510 3.85 -18.02 13.61
CA ASN A 510 3.48 -19.00 14.63
C ASN A 510 4.67 -19.47 15.51
N GLY A 511 5.35 -18.50 16.12
CA GLY A 511 6.51 -18.72 16.99
C GLY A 511 7.81 -19.12 16.28
N ASN A 512 7.84 -19.18 14.94
CA ASN A 512 9.07 -19.46 14.19
C ASN A 512 9.84 -18.17 13.86
N ASP A 513 11.17 -18.26 13.82
CA ASP A 513 12.04 -17.19 13.32
C ASP A 513 12.22 -17.35 11.81
N LEU A 514 12.18 -16.23 11.06
CA LEU A 514 12.26 -16.22 9.60
C LEU A 514 13.30 -15.20 9.14
N THR A 515 14.10 -15.55 8.12
CA THR A 515 15.09 -14.64 7.52
C THR A 515 14.79 -14.41 6.05
N PHE A 516 14.69 -13.14 5.65
CA PHE A 516 14.48 -12.71 4.27
C PHE A 516 15.63 -11.81 3.81
N GLU A 517 16.02 -11.90 2.53
CA GLU A 517 16.73 -10.81 1.87
C GLU A 517 15.79 -9.62 1.66
N HIS A 518 14.57 -9.91 1.23
CA HIS A 518 13.52 -8.95 0.92
C HIS A 518 12.17 -9.67 0.96
N ILE A 519 11.19 -9.11 1.65
CA ILE A 519 9.80 -9.62 1.63
C ILE A 519 9.16 -9.13 0.33
N ARG A 520 8.99 -10.03 -0.64
CA ARG A 520 8.35 -9.73 -1.93
C ARG A 520 6.89 -9.30 -1.67
N ASN A 521 6.54 -8.08 -2.03
CA ASN A 521 5.22 -7.49 -1.76
C ASN A 521 4.79 -6.58 -2.90
N VAL A 522 3.50 -6.55 -3.26
CA VAL A 522 2.96 -5.51 -4.17
C VAL A 522 2.59 -4.27 -3.36
N ASP A 523 1.62 -4.42 -2.46
CA ASP A 523 0.95 -3.31 -1.77
C ASP A 523 0.90 -3.49 -0.23
N GLU A 524 0.13 -2.62 0.42
CA GLU A 524 0.00 -2.55 1.88
C GLU A 524 -0.84 -3.68 2.51
N GLY A 525 -1.53 -4.50 1.71
CA GLY A 525 -2.27 -5.65 2.22
C GLY A 525 -1.37 -6.81 2.69
N ALA A 526 -0.05 -6.73 2.44
CA ALA A 526 0.93 -7.66 2.99
C ALA A 526 1.05 -7.50 4.51
N ARG A 527 0.78 -8.55 5.29
CA ARG A 527 0.94 -8.54 6.75
C ARG A 527 1.73 -9.75 7.25
N ILE A 528 2.72 -9.51 8.12
CA ILE A 528 3.42 -10.57 8.86
C ILE A 528 3.03 -10.47 10.34
N VAL A 529 2.57 -11.58 10.90
CA VAL A 529 2.06 -11.70 12.26
C VAL A 529 2.72 -12.86 13.00
N ASN A 530 2.49 -12.91 14.31
CA ASN A 530 2.65 -14.12 15.10
C ASN A 530 1.39 -14.27 15.94
N HIS A 531 0.56 -15.27 15.65
CA HIS A 531 -0.61 -15.58 16.47
C HIS A 531 -0.29 -16.53 17.65
N ASN A 532 0.93 -17.05 17.71
CA ASN A 532 1.39 -17.86 18.84
C ASN A 532 1.61 -16.96 20.08
N THR A 533 0.90 -17.26 21.16
CA THR A 533 0.98 -16.51 22.43
C THR A 533 2.16 -16.93 23.31
N ASP A 534 2.67 -18.13 23.10
CA ASP A 534 3.57 -18.81 24.03
C ASP A 534 5.03 -18.71 23.58
N ARG A 535 5.25 -18.48 22.27
CA ARG A 535 6.58 -18.34 21.66
C ARG A 535 6.65 -17.10 20.78
N ALA A 536 7.67 -16.28 21.02
CA ALA A 536 7.98 -15.13 20.18
C ALA A 536 8.59 -15.53 18.83
N SER A 537 8.28 -14.75 17.79
CA SER A 537 8.91 -14.85 16.46
C SER A 537 9.84 -13.66 16.20
N THR A 538 10.94 -13.89 15.48
CA THR A 538 11.85 -12.85 15.00
C THR A 538 11.95 -12.89 13.48
N ILE A 539 11.60 -11.77 12.83
CA ILE A 539 11.76 -11.59 11.39
C ILE A 539 13.07 -10.84 11.14
N THR A 540 14.05 -11.50 10.52
CA THR A 540 15.33 -10.89 10.15
C THR A 540 15.35 -10.47 8.68
N LEU A 541 15.70 -9.21 8.43
CA LEU A 541 15.83 -8.62 7.11
C LEU A 541 17.31 -8.31 6.81
N THR A 542 17.87 -8.97 5.79
CA THR A 542 19.30 -8.86 5.43
C THR A 542 19.56 -7.97 4.22
N GLY A 543 18.53 -7.65 3.43
CA GLY A 543 18.69 -6.93 2.17
C GLY A 543 19.30 -7.81 1.07
N LYS A 544 19.08 -7.40 -0.18
CA LYS A 544 19.75 -8.00 -1.34
C LYS A 544 21.25 -7.72 -1.29
N SER A 545 22.08 -8.61 -1.82
CA SER A 545 23.53 -8.38 -1.91
C SER A 545 23.81 -7.14 -2.78
N LEU A 546 24.59 -6.19 -2.26
CA LEU A 546 24.96 -4.95 -2.96
C LEU A 546 26.33 -5.07 -3.64
N ILE A 547 26.57 -4.21 -4.62
CA ILE A 547 27.89 -4.03 -5.21
C ILE A 547 28.66 -3.05 -4.32
N THR A 548 29.76 -3.49 -3.71
CA THR A 548 30.54 -2.69 -2.74
C THR A 548 31.90 -2.23 -3.28
N ASP A 549 32.41 -2.86 -4.33
CA ASP A 549 33.61 -2.43 -5.06
C ASP A 549 33.22 -2.01 -6.49
N PRO A 550 33.36 -0.72 -6.87
CA PRO A 550 33.12 -0.25 -8.22
C PRO A 550 33.93 -0.99 -9.30
N LYS A 551 35.08 -1.58 -8.97
CA LYS A 551 35.93 -2.29 -9.94
C LYS A 551 35.23 -3.49 -10.57
N THR A 552 34.25 -4.09 -9.87
CA THR A 552 33.44 -5.22 -10.37
C THR A 552 32.45 -4.84 -11.48
N ILE A 553 32.20 -3.54 -11.69
CA ILE A 553 31.34 -3.04 -12.78
C ILE A 553 32.02 -3.28 -14.14
N SER A 554 31.39 -4.12 -14.96
CA SER A 554 31.86 -4.44 -16.32
C SER A 554 31.49 -3.35 -17.34
N ILE A 555 32.41 -3.06 -18.26
CA ILE A 555 32.20 -2.08 -19.33
C ILE A 555 32.16 -2.82 -20.67
N HIS A 556 31.12 -2.55 -21.46
CA HIS A 556 31.04 -2.96 -22.84
C HIS A 556 31.34 -1.78 -23.77
N TYR A 557 32.40 -1.89 -24.55
CA TYR A 557 32.81 -0.88 -25.53
C TYR A 557 32.00 -1.08 -26.81
N ILE A 558 31.09 -0.13 -27.09
CA ILE A 558 30.40 -0.07 -28.37
C ILE A 558 31.39 0.52 -29.37
N GLN A 559 31.68 -0.22 -30.45
CA GLN A 559 32.55 0.28 -31.50
C GLN A 559 31.86 1.44 -32.23
N ASN A 560 32.56 2.55 -32.39
CA ASN A 560 32.15 3.58 -33.35
C ASN A 560 32.35 3.04 -34.78
N ASN A 561 31.51 3.48 -35.72
CA ASN A 561 31.62 3.12 -37.14
C ASN A 561 32.57 4.09 -37.88
N ASP A 562 33.65 4.51 -37.23
CA ASP A 562 34.56 5.54 -37.74
C ASP A 562 35.80 4.86 -38.34
N ASP A 563 35.64 4.25 -39.53
CA ASP A 563 36.72 3.88 -40.48
C ASP A 563 36.15 3.32 -41.81
N ASP A 564 35.16 3.98 -42.40
CA ASP A 564 34.70 3.74 -43.79
C ASP A 564 35.01 4.94 -44.73
N ASP A 565 35.91 5.84 -44.32
CA ASP A 565 36.43 6.96 -45.16
C ASP A 565 37.52 6.48 -46.17
N ALA A 566 37.44 5.20 -46.55
CA ALA A 566 38.36 4.50 -47.44
C ALA A 566 37.63 3.72 -48.56
N GLY A 567 36.61 4.35 -49.16
CA GLY A 567 36.28 4.17 -50.58
C GLY A 567 35.86 2.79 -51.10
N TYR A 568 35.58 1.79 -50.25
CA TYR A 568 35.15 0.46 -50.68
C TYR A 568 33.96 -0.08 -49.88
N TYR A 569 32.79 -0.10 -50.52
CA TYR A 569 31.57 -0.72 -50.01
C TYR A 569 31.74 -2.24 -49.80
N TYR A 570 32.04 -2.64 -48.56
CA TYR A 570 31.70 -3.97 -48.06
C TYR A 570 30.79 -3.81 -46.85
N TYR A 571 29.51 -4.17 -47.02
CA TYR A 571 28.52 -4.21 -45.94
C TYR A 571 28.98 -5.15 -44.81
N ARG A 572 29.70 -4.63 -43.82
CA ARG A 572 29.98 -5.35 -42.57
C ARG A 572 28.70 -5.36 -41.74
N PRO A 573 28.10 -6.53 -41.43
CA PRO A 573 26.92 -6.57 -40.57
C PRO A 573 27.28 -6.01 -39.18
N ARG A 574 26.48 -5.05 -38.70
CA ARG A 574 26.63 -4.44 -37.37
C ARG A 574 26.72 -5.55 -36.32
N LYS A 575 27.80 -5.59 -35.55
CA LYS A 575 27.90 -6.51 -34.40
C LYS A 575 26.75 -6.19 -33.42
N PRO A 576 25.92 -7.18 -33.05
CA PRO A 576 24.84 -6.94 -32.10
C PRO A 576 25.40 -6.44 -30.75
N ILE A 577 24.86 -5.34 -30.25
CA ILE A 577 25.19 -4.84 -28.91
C ILE A 577 24.55 -5.80 -27.89
N PRO A 578 25.31 -6.45 -27.00
CA PRO A 578 24.75 -7.37 -26.02
C PRO A 578 23.97 -6.61 -24.95
N GLN A 579 22.76 -7.07 -24.63
CA GLN A 579 21.99 -6.58 -23.49
C GLN A 579 22.62 -7.02 -22.15
N GLY A 580 22.20 -6.39 -21.05
CA GLY A 580 22.52 -6.82 -19.68
C GLY A 580 23.95 -6.53 -19.20
N LYS A 581 24.68 -5.60 -19.83
CA LYS A 581 26.00 -5.15 -19.35
C LYS A 581 25.84 -4.07 -18.27
N ASP A 582 26.84 -3.90 -17.40
CA ASP A 582 26.73 -2.93 -16.30
C ASP A 582 26.91 -1.48 -16.78
N LEU A 583 27.86 -1.28 -17.69
CA LEU A 583 28.12 -0.03 -18.39
C LEU A 583 28.34 -0.29 -19.89
N TYR A 584 28.01 0.73 -20.68
CA TYR A 584 28.24 0.82 -22.10
C TYR A 584 29.05 2.08 -22.38
N TYR A 585 30.16 1.96 -23.09
CA TYR A 585 31.01 3.08 -23.48
C TYR A 585 30.85 3.37 -24.97
N LYS A 586 30.58 4.63 -25.32
CA LYS A 586 30.46 5.13 -26.70
C LYS A 586 30.74 6.63 -26.72
N ASN A 587 31.39 7.16 -27.76
CA ASN A 587 31.63 8.61 -27.93
C ASN A 587 32.19 9.31 -26.68
N TYR A 588 33.24 8.72 -26.06
CA TYR A 588 33.91 9.24 -24.85
C TYR A 588 32.99 9.42 -23.62
N ARG A 589 31.90 8.66 -23.56
CA ARG A 589 30.89 8.72 -22.51
C ARG A 589 30.47 7.32 -22.07
N TYR A 590 30.11 7.21 -20.80
CA TYR A 590 29.62 5.97 -20.20
C TYR A 590 28.11 6.07 -19.92
N TYR A 591 27.39 4.98 -20.16
CA TYR A 591 25.95 4.89 -19.98
C TYR A 591 25.57 3.57 -19.31
N ALA A 592 24.49 3.56 -18.52
CA ALA A 592 23.79 2.35 -18.13
C ALA A 592 22.48 2.23 -18.93
N LEU A 593 22.16 1.01 -19.35
CA LEU A 593 20.88 0.69 -19.99
C LEU A 593 19.78 0.59 -18.91
N LYS A 594 18.64 1.24 -19.14
CA LYS A 594 17.45 1.13 -18.29
C LYS A 594 16.79 -0.24 -18.44
N SER A 595 16.04 -0.67 -17.43
CA SER A 595 15.23 -1.88 -17.54
C SER A 595 14.21 -1.74 -18.68
N GLY A 596 14.15 -2.72 -19.57
CA GLY A 596 13.34 -2.67 -20.81
C GLY A 596 13.90 -1.78 -21.93
N GLY A 597 15.02 -1.07 -21.70
CA GLY A 597 15.64 -0.20 -22.69
C GLY A 597 16.24 -0.96 -23.87
N SER A 598 16.16 -0.38 -25.07
CA SER A 598 16.77 -0.91 -26.28
C SER A 598 18.23 -0.48 -26.38
N VAL A 599 19.13 -1.45 -26.49
CA VAL A 599 20.56 -1.22 -26.81
C VAL A 599 20.80 -0.51 -28.15
N ASN A 600 19.78 -0.45 -29.01
CA ASN A 600 19.83 0.24 -30.30
C ASN A 600 19.18 1.64 -30.25
N ALA A 601 18.61 2.05 -29.11
CA ALA A 601 18.05 3.39 -28.94
C ALA A 601 19.16 4.46 -28.96
N PRO A 602 18.85 5.70 -29.41
CA PRO A 602 19.79 6.81 -29.33
C PRO A 602 20.19 7.05 -27.86
N MET A 603 21.47 7.35 -27.64
CA MET A 603 21.99 7.69 -26.31
C MET A 603 21.74 9.18 -26.01
N PRO A 604 21.66 9.59 -24.73
CA PRO A 604 21.53 10.98 -24.33
C PRO A 604 22.72 11.83 -24.81
N GLU A 605 22.43 12.94 -25.48
CA GLU A 605 23.41 13.90 -25.97
C GLU A 605 23.05 15.33 -25.52
N ASN A 606 23.89 16.32 -25.84
CA ASN A 606 23.65 17.75 -25.59
C ASN A 606 23.25 18.12 -24.14
N GLY A 607 23.89 17.49 -23.15
CA GLY A 607 23.66 17.76 -21.71
C GLY A 607 22.48 17.00 -21.09
N VAL A 608 21.73 16.23 -21.87
CA VAL A 608 20.68 15.34 -21.34
C VAL A 608 21.34 14.18 -20.58
N THR A 609 20.93 13.96 -19.32
CA THR A 609 21.51 12.93 -18.44
C THR A 609 20.77 11.59 -18.48
N GLU A 610 19.51 11.55 -18.93
CA GLU A 610 18.78 10.30 -19.18
C GLU A 610 17.72 10.46 -20.28
N ASN A 611 17.40 9.36 -20.97
CA ASN A 611 16.24 9.27 -21.86
C ASN A 611 15.46 7.97 -21.55
N ASN A 612 14.58 7.49 -22.43
CA ASN A 612 13.75 6.30 -22.14
C ASN A 612 14.57 5.01 -21.94
N ASP A 613 15.72 4.90 -22.60
CA ASP A 613 16.49 3.66 -22.71
C ASP A 613 17.81 3.69 -21.94
N TRP A 614 18.37 4.89 -21.71
CA TRP A 614 19.73 5.08 -21.24
C TRP A 614 19.83 6.11 -20.11
N VAL A 615 20.80 5.94 -19.23
CA VAL A 615 21.23 6.90 -18.21
C VAL A 615 22.72 7.17 -18.41
N PHE A 616 23.10 8.44 -18.55
CA PHE A 616 24.50 8.87 -18.56
C PHE A 616 25.13 8.67 -17.18
N MET A 617 26.30 8.03 -17.15
CA MET A 617 26.99 7.64 -15.91
C MET A 617 28.27 8.45 -15.66
N GLY A 618 28.79 9.17 -16.64
CA GLY A 618 29.98 10.01 -16.47
C GLY A 618 30.88 10.03 -17.70
N TYR A 619 31.90 10.88 -17.64
CA TYR A 619 32.92 11.01 -18.68
C TYR A 619 34.14 10.13 -18.39
N THR A 620 34.46 9.92 -17.12
CA THR A 620 35.61 9.10 -16.70
C THR A 620 35.18 7.70 -16.26
N GLN A 621 36.08 6.72 -16.41
CA GLN A 621 35.79 5.33 -16.04
C GLN A 621 35.44 5.17 -14.55
N GLU A 622 36.20 5.82 -13.67
CA GLU A 622 36.04 5.67 -12.22
C GLU A 622 34.75 6.33 -11.70
N GLU A 623 34.43 7.52 -12.22
CA GLU A 623 33.13 8.18 -12.02
C GLU A 623 31.98 7.27 -12.48
N ALA A 624 32.08 6.77 -13.73
CA ALA A 624 31.03 5.94 -14.31
C ALA A 624 30.81 4.64 -13.55
N LYS A 625 31.87 3.95 -13.12
CA LYS A 625 31.77 2.74 -12.29
C LYS A 625 31.12 3.03 -10.95
N LYS A 626 31.49 4.13 -10.29
CA LYS A 626 30.87 4.55 -9.02
C LYS A 626 29.39 4.91 -9.20
N ASN A 627 29.04 5.64 -10.25
CA ASN A 627 27.67 6.02 -10.55
C ASN A 627 26.80 4.81 -10.95
N ALA A 628 27.31 3.88 -11.75
CA ALA A 628 26.63 2.64 -12.11
C ALA A 628 26.44 1.70 -10.90
N MET A 629 27.43 1.62 -10.01
CA MET A 629 27.31 0.90 -8.74
C MET A 629 26.18 1.49 -7.88
N ASN A 630 26.16 2.81 -7.69
CA ASN A 630 25.12 3.50 -6.93
C ASN A 630 23.73 3.32 -7.58
N HIS A 631 23.63 3.46 -8.91
CA HIS A 631 22.39 3.25 -9.67
C HIS A 631 21.84 1.83 -9.48
N LYS A 632 22.69 0.80 -9.60
CA LYS A 632 22.31 -0.61 -9.38
C LYS A 632 21.96 -0.92 -7.93
N ASN A 633 22.64 -0.30 -6.96
CA ASN A 633 22.33 -0.48 -5.54
C ASN A 633 21.02 0.22 -5.14
N ASN A 634 20.70 1.37 -5.74
CA ASN A 634 19.41 2.05 -5.54
C ASN A 634 18.24 1.20 -6.06
N GLN A 635 18.41 0.49 -7.18
CA GLN A 635 17.45 -0.52 -7.66
C GLN A 635 17.33 -1.76 -6.75
N ARG A 636 18.18 -1.90 -5.72
CA ARG A 636 18.20 -3.01 -4.75
C ARG A 636 17.76 -2.61 -3.33
N ILE A 637 17.25 -1.38 -3.14
CA ILE A 637 16.63 -0.96 -1.87
C ILE A 637 15.48 -1.92 -1.54
N SER A 638 15.43 -2.42 -0.31
CA SER A 638 14.37 -3.32 0.13
C SER A 638 13.19 -2.53 0.70
N GLY A 639 12.16 -2.31 -0.13
CA GLY A 639 10.93 -1.64 0.29
C GLY A 639 9.81 -2.61 0.69
N PHE A 640 9.17 -2.37 1.83
CA PHE A 640 7.99 -3.11 2.28
C PHE A 640 6.82 -2.15 2.52
N SER A 641 5.79 -2.28 1.69
CA SER A 641 4.56 -1.48 1.78
C SER A 641 3.61 -1.96 2.88
N GLY A 642 3.81 -3.18 3.41
CA GLY A 642 2.92 -3.86 4.34
C GLY A 642 3.17 -3.57 5.83
N PHE A 643 2.56 -4.41 6.66
CA PHE A 643 2.56 -4.26 8.13
C PHE A 643 3.22 -5.43 8.86
N PHE A 644 3.85 -5.13 10.00
CA PHE A 644 4.27 -6.14 10.98
C PHE A 644 3.45 -6.04 12.28
N GLY A 645 2.99 -7.19 12.77
CA GLY A 645 2.03 -7.28 13.88
C GLY A 645 0.58 -7.16 13.38
N GLU A 646 -0.36 -7.59 14.23
CA GLU A 646 -1.77 -7.67 13.88
C GLU A 646 -2.53 -6.34 14.12
N GLU A 647 -3.67 -6.16 13.47
CA GLU A 647 -4.60 -5.06 13.71
C GLU A 647 -5.25 -5.20 15.09
N ASN A 648 -5.52 -4.07 15.75
CA ASN A 648 -6.19 -4.09 17.05
C ASN A 648 -7.58 -4.74 16.89
N GLY A 649 -7.80 -5.86 17.58
CA GLY A 649 -9.07 -6.59 17.59
C GLY A 649 -9.28 -7.63 16.48
N LYS A 650 -8.33 -7.85 15.55
CA LYS A 650 -8.47 -8.84 14.45
C LYS A 650 -7.56 -10.07 14.57
N GLY A 651 -7.42 -10.60 15.78
CA GLY A 651 -6.61 -11.78 16.08
C GLY A 651 -5.72 -11.57 17.30
N HIS A 652 -4.89 -12.57 17.60
CA HIS A 652 -3.93 -12.51 18.71
C HIS A 652 -2.63 -11.85 18.24
N ASN A 653 -2.29 -10.69 18.79
CA ASN A 653 -1.00 -10.06 18.51
C ASN A 653 0.09 -10.65 19.43
N GLY A 654 0.59 -11.83 19.08
CA GLY A 654 1.69 -12.50 19.78
C GLY A 654 3.01 -11.73 19.72
N ALA A 655 4.02 -12.19 20.45
CA ALA A 655 5.30 -11.51 20.52
C ALA A 655 6.04 -11.60 19.16
N LEU A 656 6.38 -10.45 18.58
CA LEU A 656 7.00 -10.35 17.26
C LEU A 656 8.12 -9.30 17.28
N ASN A 657 9.33 -9.74 16.92
CA ASN A 657 10.51 -8.89 16.79
C ASN A 657 10.87 -8.70 15.31
N LEU A 658 11.45 -7.55 14.98
CA LEU A 658 11.93 -7.21 13.64
C LEU A 658 13.41 -6.83 13.72
N ASN A 659 14.28 -7.54 13.00
CA ASN A 659 15.73 -7.38 13.07
C ASN A 659 16.32 -7.01 11.70
N PHE A 660 16.82 -5.79 11.57
CA PHE A 660 17.51 -5.29 10.39
C PHE A 660 19.02 -5.54 10.51
N ASN A 661 19.48 -6.59 9.85
CA ASN A 661 20.89 -6.99 9.83
C ASN A 661 21.38 -7.07 8.39
N GLY A 662 21.55 -5.89 7.79
CA GLY A 662 21.98 -5.72 6.39
C GLY A 662 23.26 -6.50 6.09
N LYS A 663 23.37 -7.10 4.89
CA LYS A 663 24.60 -7.75 4.42
C LYS A 663 25.83 -6.82 4.37
N SER A 664 25.59 -5.51 4.35
CA SER A 664 26.58 -4.44 4.43
C SER A 664 25.96 -3.19 5.08
N ALA A 665 26.79 -2.28 5.59
CA ALA A 665 26.33 -0.98 6.07
C ALA A 665 25.66 -0.10 4.98
N GLN A 666 25.80 -0.46 3.69
CA GLN A 666 25.15 0.23 2.57
C GLN A 666 23.73 -0.31 2.29
N ASN A 667 23.31 -1.40 2.93
CA ASN A 667 21.94 -1.90 2.77
C ASN A 667 20.92 -0.88 3.29
N ARG A 668 19.81 -0.77 2.56
CA ARG A 668 18.77 0.24 2.74
C ARG A 668 17.41 -0.44 2.78
N PHE A 669 16.64 -0.13 3.81
CA PHE A 669 15.31 -0.67 4.07
C PHE A 669 14.31 0.47 4.15
N LEU A 670 13.21 0.36 3.44
CA LEU A 670 12.12 1.34 3.43
C LEU A 670 10.83 0.68 3.93
N LEU A 671 10.23 1.22 4.98
CA LEU A 671 8.90 0.81 5.45
C LEU A 671 7.88 1.92 5.18
N THR A 672 6.82 1.60 4.43
CA THR A 672 5.73 2.55 4.07
C THR A 672 4.33 2.09 4.47
N GLY A 673 4.21 0.93 5.12
CA GLY A 673 2.98 0.49 5.80
C GLY A 673 3.00 0.88 7.28
N GLY A 674 3.32 -0.05 8.18
CA GLY A 674 3.36 0.28 9.61
C GLY A 674 3.73 -0.89 10.53
N THR A 675 3.74 -0.64 11.83
CA THR A 675 4.01 -1.68 12.84
C THR A 675 3.09 -1.61 14.05
N ASN A 676 2.67 -2.76 14.57
CA ASN A 676 1.99 -2.92 15.86
C ASN A 676 2.67 -4.04 16.65
N LEU A 677 3.97 -3.88 16.97
CA LEU A 677 4.77 -4.96 17.54
C LEU A 677 4.61 -5.05 19.05
N ASN A 678 4.24 -6.25 19.53
CA ASN A 678 4.45 -6.66 20.92
C ASN A 678 5.89 -7.23 21.07
N GLY A 679 6.88 -6.41 20.71
CA GLY A 679 8.28 -6.80 20.61
C GLY A 679 9.16 -5.66 20.13
N LYS A 680 10.40 -5.95 19.73
CA LYS A 680 11.43 -4.94 19.43
C LYS A 680 11.69 -4.77 17.95
N ILE A 681 12.09 -3.57 17.55
CA ILE A 681 12.80 -3.31 16.29
C ILE A 681 14.28 -3.18 16.62
N SER A 682 15.12 -4.02 16.02
CA SER A 682 16.58 -3.97 16.18
C SER A 682 17.22 -3.59 14.84
N VAL A 683 18.22 -2.72 14.86
CA VAL A 683 19.02 -2.36 13.67
C VAL A 683 20.50 -2.49 14.01
N THR A 684 21.13 -3.56 13.50
CA THR A 684 22.54 -3.87 13.73
C THR A 684 23.42 -3.43 12.57
N GLN A 685 22.91 -3.50 11.33
CA GLN A 685 23.67 -3.11 10.14
C GLN A 685 22.74 -2.60 9.02
N GLY A 686 23.14 -1.51 8.38
CA GLY A 686 22.39 -0.86 7.30
C GLY A 686 21.60 0.38 7.76
N ASN A 687 20.67 0.81 6.91
CA ASN A 687 19.93 2.06 7.05
C ASN A 687 18.43 1.78 6.91
N VAL A 688 17.66 2.10 7.93
CA VAL A 688 16.20 1.95 7.94
C VAL A 688 15.55 3.32 7.80
N LEU A 689 14.61 3.46 6.86
CA LEU A 689 13.77 4.63 6.69
C LEU A 689 12.30 4.24 6.89
N LEU A 690 11.67 4.81 7.91
CA LEU A 690 10.22 4.86 8.07
C LEU A 690 9.68 6.05 7.28
N SER A 691 8.59 5.87 6.55
CA SER A 691 7.98 6.94 5.77
C SER A 691 6.47 6.75 5.68
N GLY A 692 5.73 7.84 5.47
CA GLY A 692 4.45 7.74 4.77
C GLY A 692 4.63 7.35 3.30
N ARG A 693 3.55 7.34 2.54
CA ARG A 693 3.61 7.11 1.08
C ARG A 693 2.60 7.99 0.35
N PRO A 694 2.82 8.32 -0.94
CA PRO A 694 1.79 8.96 -1.75
C PRO A 694 0.46 8.20 -1.71
N THR A 695 -0.63 8.95 -1.77
CA THR A 695 -1.94 8.39 -2.13
C THR A 695 -1.82 7.74 -3.52
N PRO A 696 -2.26 6.48 -3.71
CA PRO A 696 -2.16 5.83 -5.00
C PRO A 696 -3.02 6.55 -6.03
N HIS A 697 -2.44 6.99 -7.14
CA HIS A 697 -3.18 7.50 -8.31
C HIS A 697 -2.95 6.61 -9.54
N ALA A 698 -3.91 6.63 -10.45
CA ALA A 698 -3.83 5.92 -11.72
C ALA A 698 -2.77 6.57 -12.63
N ARG A 699 -2.11 5.77 -13.48
CA ARG A 699 -1.04 6.29 -14.35
C ARG A 699 -1.59 7.22 -15.44
N ASP A 700 -0.95 8.37 -15.64
CA ASP A 700 -1.34 9.43 -16.58
C ASP A 700 -0.70 9.21 -17.96
N PHE A 701 -1.15 8.18 -18.66
CA PHE A 701 -0.62 7.73 -19.95
C PHE A 701 -0.67 8.77 -21.08
N VAL A 702 -1.50 9.81 -20.95
CA VAL A 702 -1.78 10.80 -22.01
C VAL A 702 -1.45 12.24 -21.60
N ASN A 703 -0.83 12.41 -20.43
CA ASN A 703 -0.46 13.70 -19.85
C ASN A 703 -1.63 14.70 -19.79
N LYS A 704 -2.78 14.23 -19.27
CA LYS A 704 -4.04 15.00 -19.14
C LYS A 704 -4.49 15.23 -17.69
N SER A 705 -3.70 14.78 -16.70
CA SER A 705 -3.84 15.24 -15.30
C SER A 705 -3.70 16.75 -15.24
N SER A 706 -4.64 17.42 -14.58
CA SER A 706 -4.67 18.88 -14.43
C SER A 706 -3.86 19.35 -13.21
N ALA A 707 -3.70 18.47 -12.21
CA ALA A 707 -2.82 18.70 -11.06
C ALA A 707 -1.34 18.51 -11.41
N ARG A 708 -0.47 19.34 -10.81
CA ARG A 708 0.99 19.29 -10.97
C ARG A 708 1.58 18.06 -10.29
N LYS A 709 2.09 17.14 -11.08
CA LYS A 709 2.82 15.94 -10.64
C LYS A 709 4.19 16.32 -10.04
N ASP A 710 4.61 15.59 -9.02
CA ASP A 710 5.97 15.66 -8.47
C ASP A 710 6.95 15.01 -9.47
N ALA A 711 7.85 15.83 -10.02
CA ALA A 711 8.77 15.44 -11.07
C ALA A 711 9.83 14.41 -10.62
N HIS A 712 10.10 14.29 -9.31
CA HIS A 712 11.05 13.29 -8.79
C HIS A 712 10.50 11.86 -8.92
N PHE A 713 9.17 11.70 -8.95
CA PHE A 713 8.48 10.41 -8.82
C PHE A 713 7.54 10.08 -10.00
N SER A 714 7.57 10.86 -11.08
CA SER A 714 6.67 10.71 -12.23
C SER A 714 7.15 9.76 -13.34
N LYS A 715 8.07 8.82 -13.04
CA LYS A 715 8.55 7.83 -14.03
C LYS A 715 7.43 6.82 -14.36
N ASN A 716 7.50 6.17 -15.54
CA ASN A 716 6.45 5.27 -16.05
C ASN A 716 5.03 5.89 -16.18
N ASN A 717 4.92 7.22 -16.21
CA ASN A 717 3.65 7.97 -16.12
C ASN A 717 2.96 7.82 -14.75
N GLU A 718 3.70 7.49 -13.69
CA GLU A 718 3.18 7.49 -12.32
C GLU A 718 2.79 8.91 -11.89
N VAL A 719 1.78 8.99 -11.03
CA VAL A 719 1.17 10.23 -10.56
C VAL A 719 1.37 10.28 -9.06
N VAL A 720 2.19 11.24 -8.64
CA VAL A 720 2.45 11.56 -7.24
C VAL A 720 2.19 13.05 -7.08
N PHE A 721 1.39 13.44 -6.10
CA PHE A 721 1.23 14.83 -5.71
C PHE A 721 2.03 15.09 -4.44
N GLU A 722 2.69 16.25 -4.37
CA GLU A 722 3.65 16.55 -3.29
C GLU A 722 2.96 16.73 -1.93
N ASP A 723 1.66 17.00 -1.93
CA ASP A 723 0.80 17.28 -0.77
C ASP A 723 -0.30 16.23 -0.52
N ASP A 724 -0.42 15.18 -1.36
CA ASP A 724 -1.38 14.07 -1.16
C ASP A 724 -0.67 12.78 -0.75
N TRP A 725 -0.45 12.63 0.56
CA TRP A 725 0.31 11.53 1.15
C TRP A 725 -0.42 10.91 2.35
N ILE A 726 -0.41 9.58 2.42
CA ILE A 726 -1.04 8.80 3.48
C ILE A 726 -0.11 8.75 4.69
N ASN A 727 -0.63 9.20 5.83
CA ASN A 727 0.03 9.15 7.13
C ASN A 727 0.17 7.70 7.67
N ARG A 728 1.31 7.39 8.27
CA ARG A 728 1.64 6.04 8.80
C ARG A 728 2.06 6.04 10.26
N THR A 729 1.90 4.89 10.92
CA THR A 729 2.12 4.70 12.36
C THR A 729 3.03 3.50 12.64
N PHE A 730 3.95 3.66 13.58
CA PHE A 730 4.93 2.65 13.94
C PHE A 730 4.99 2.46 15.45
N LYS A 731 4.41 1.36 15.94
CA LYS A 731 4.46 0.95 17.35
C LYS A 731 5.38 -0.26 17.53
N ALA A 732 6.19 -0.22 18.58
CA ALA A 732 7.00 -1.32 19.11
C ALA A 732 7.22 -1.11 20.62
N THR A 733 7.72 -2.12 21.34
CA THR A 733 8.13 -1.97 22.74
C THR A 733 9.43 -1.17 22.84
N GLU A 734 10.38 -1.43 21.94
CA GLU A 734 11.69 -0.77 21.88
C GLU A 734 12.21 -0.71 20.43
N ILE A 735 12.91 0.37 20.08
CA ILE A 735 13.74 0.51 18.88
C ILE A 735 15.21 0.57 19.33
N ALA A 736 15.99 -0.47 19.04
CA ALA A 736 17.39 -0.59 19.42
C ALA A 736 18.31 -0.45 18.20
N VAL A 737 19.25 0.50 18.23
CA VAL A 737 20.17 0.80 17.12
C VAL A 737 21.62 0.79 17.64
N ASN A 738 22.51 0.07 16.97
CA ASN A 738 23.90 -0.08 17.40
C ASN A 738 24.90 0.00 16.24
N GLN A 739 26.19 -0.19 16.56
CA GLN A 739 27.32 -0.15 15.63
C GLN A 739 27.35 1.15 14.82
N SER A 740 27.32 1.08 13.49
CA SER A 740 27.29 2.23 12.57
C SER A 740 25.95 2.36 11.84
N ALA A 741 24.92 1.63 12.29
CA ALA A 741 23.62 1.60 11.65
C ALA A 741 22.86 2.93 11.78
N SER A 742 21.90 3.15 10.87
CA SER A 742 21.00 4.29 10.95
C SER A 742 19.52 3.88 10.95
N PHE A 743 18.72 4.64 11.70
CA PHE A 743 17.27 4.52 11.77
C PHE A 743 16.68 5.92 11.62
N SER A 744 15.86 6.13 10.60
CA SER A 744 15.33 7.44 10.23
C SER A 744 13.82 7.40 10.02
N SER A 745 13.13 8.51 10.28
CA SER A 745 11.70 8.70 10.02
C SER A 745 11.48 9.98 9.22
N GLY A 746 10.93 9.84 8.02
CA GLY A 746 10.71 10.94 7.08
C GLY A 746 9.33 11.60 7.19
N ARG A 747 8.85 12.14 6.06
CA ARG A 747 7.53 12.79 5.94
C ARG A 747 6.37 11.82 6.16
N ASN A 748 5.21 12.34 6.57
CA ASN A 748 3.96 11.61 6.75
C ASN A 748 4.07 10.37 7.67
N VAL A 749 5.05 10.32 8.58
CA VAL A 749 5.01 9.44 9.75
C VAL A 749 4.31 10.21 10.86
N SER A 750 3.08 9.83 11.20
CA SER A 750 2.27 10.58 12.17
C SER A 750 2.62 10.22 13.61
N ASN A 751 2.85 8.93 13.90
CA ASN A 751 3.13 8.44 15.24
C ASN A 751 4.24 7.40 15.25
N ILE A 752 5.17 7.54 16.20
CA ILE A 752 6.10 6.51 16.65
C ILE A 752 5.85 6.27 18.14
N THR A 753 5.57 5.03 18.53
CA THR A 753 5.37 4.65 19.93
C THR A 753 6.31 3.51 20.28
N ALA A 754 7.43 3.85 20.92
CA ALA A 754 8.45 2.91 21.39
C ALA A 754 9.47 3.64 22.27
N ASN A 755 10.07 2.94 23.24
CA ASN A 755 11.34 3.38 23.82
C ASN A 755 12.45 3.26 22.76
N ILE A 756 13.48 4.10 22.83
CA ILE A 756 14.57 4.14 21.85
C ILE A 756 15.90 3.98 22.56
N THR A 757 16.75 3.07 22.11
CA THR A 757 18.07 2.82 22.67
C THR A 757 19.10 2.89 21.54
N ALA A 758 20.09 3.79 21.64
CA ALA A 758 21.15 3.92 20.65
C ALA A 758 22.55 3.95 21.29
N THR A 759 23.47 3.15 20.74
CA THR A 759 24.85 2.98 21.24
C THR A 759 25.88 3.07 20.10
N ASP A 760 27.15 3.00 20.46
CA ASP A 760 28.31 2.94 19.57
C ASP A 760 28.43 4.20 18.70
N ASN A 761 28.17 4.11 17.40
CA ASN A 761 28.14 5.23 16.45
C ASN A 761 26.77 5.33 15.73
N ALA A 762 25.71 4.77 16.34
CA ALA A 762 24.37 4.73 15.79
C ALA A 762 23.80 6.13 15.51
N LYS A 763 22.99 6.24 14.45
CA LYS A 763 22.32 7.48 14.05
C LYS A 763 20.82 7.31 14.02
N VAL A 764 20.12 8.09 14.84
CA VAL A 764 18.65 8.09 14.94
C VAL A 764 18.14 9.46 14.49
N ASN A 765 17.36 9.53 13.40
CA ASN A 765 16.81 10.78 12.86
C ASN A 765 15.28 10.71 12.85
N LEU A 766 14.58 11.50 13.66
CA LEU A 766 13.12 11.36 13.81
C LEU A 766 12.39 12.63 13.37
N GLY A 767 11.56 12.50 12.33
CA GLY A 767 10.87 13.60 11.67
C GLY A 767 11.70 14.20 10.54
N TYR A 768 11.03 14.63 9.48
CA TYR A 768 11.68 15.21 8.29
C TYR A 768 12.41 16.53 8.60
N LYS A 769 13.60 16.72 8.01
CA LYS A 769 14.28 18.02 7.90
C LYS A 769 14.80 18.21 6.47
N ASN A 770 15.11 19.45 6.09
CA ASN A 770 15.71 19.78 4.80
C ASN A 770 17.01 18.97 4.56
N GLY A 771 17.19 18.47 3.34
CA GLY A 771 18.26 17.56 2.96
C GLY A 771 18.09 16.09 3.38
N ASP A 772 17.06 15.74 4.16
CA ASP A 772 16.72 14.33 4.40
C ASP A 772 16.07 13.69 3.17
N GLU A 773 16.20 12.37 3.13
CA GLU A 773 15.83 11.58 1.97
C GLU A 773 14.32 11.28 1.94
N VAL A 774 13.67 11.63 0.84
CA VAL A 774 12.27 11.32 0.55
C VAL A 774 12.25 10.21 -0.49
N CYS A 775 11.69 9.06 -0.13
CA CYS A 775 11.60 7.88 -1.00
C CYS A 775 10.15 7.54 -1.34
N VAL A 776 9.90 7.22 -2.61
CA VAL A 776 8.65 6.63 -3.09
C VAL A 776 8.94 5.25 -3.68
N ARG A 777 8.15 4.26 -3.27
CA ARG A 777 8.10 2.95 -3.91
C ARG A 777 6.98 2.96 -4.96
N SER A 778 7.33 2.64 -6.20
CA SER A 778 6.40 2.55 -7.34
C SER A 778 5.40 1.41 -7.10
N ASP A 779 4.10 1.71 -7.07
CA ASP A 779 3.04 0.69 -7.01
C ASP A 779 2.95 -0.16 -8.28
N TYR A 780 3.53 0.32 -9.39
CA TYR A 780 3.54 -0.39 -10.67
C TYR A 780 4.72 -1.38 -10.78
N THR A 781 5.92 -0.96 -10.38
CA THR A 781 7.15 -1.74 -10.59
C THR A 781 7.77 -2.31 -9.31
N GLY A 782 7.41 -1.80 -8.14
CA GLY A 782 8.03 -2.14 -6.85
C GLY A 782 9.42 -1.52 -6.61
N TYR A 783 10.00 -0.81 -7.59
CA TYR A 783 11.26 -0.08 -7.42
C TYR A 783 11.11 1.15 -6.52
N VAL A 784 12.18 1.49 -5.81
CA VAL A 784 12.25 2.68 -4.95
C VAL A 784 13.05 3.78 -5.65
N THR A 785 12.46 4.97 -5.75
CA THR A 785 13.14 6.20 -6.14
C THR A 785 13.27 7.08 -4.89
N CYS A 786 14.43 7.72 -4.69
CA CYS A 786 14.66 8.63 -3.58
C CYS A 786 15.30 9.93 -4.07
N THR A 787 14.93 11.07 -3.46
CA THR A 787 15.65 12.35 -3.58
C THR A 787 16.04 12.89 -2.21
N LYS A 788 16.99 13.83 -2.18
CA LYS A 788 17.35 14.66 -1.02
C LYS A 788 17.05 16.15 -1.24
N ASP A 789 16.39 16.48 -2.34
CA ASP A 789 15.91 17.84 -2.58
C ASP A 789 14.91 18.23 -1.48
N ASN A 790 14.93 19.51 -1.11
CA ASN A 790 14.04 20.01 -0.05
C ASN A 790 12.58 19.91 -0.52
N LEU A 791 11.69 19.48 0.39
CA LEU A 791 10.25 19.62 0.17
C LEU A 791 9.89 21.09 -0.03
N SER A 792 8.95 21.36 -0.96
CA SER A 792 8.36 22.68 -1.10
C SER A 792 7.60 23.07 0.17
N ASP A 793 7.33 24.37 0.38
CA ASP A 793 6.51 24.83 1.50
C ASP A 793 5.10 24.19 1.49
N LYS A 794 4.55 23.93 0.29
CA LYS A 794 3.27 23.24 0.11
C LYS A 794 3.34 21.80 0.63
N ALA A 795 4.37 21.05 0.20
CA ALA A 795 4.60 19.69 0.63
C ALA A 795 4.92 19.61 2.12
N LEU A 796 5.77 20.50 2.65
CA LEU A 796 6.14 20.55 4.06
C LEU A 796 4.95 20.86 4.97
N ASN A 797 4.02 21.73 4.54
CA ASN A 797 2.82 22.07 5.30
C ASN A 797 1.65 21.08 5.13
N SER A 798 1.75 20.11 4.21
CA SER A 798 0.71 19.07 4.00
C SER A 798 0.64 18.00 5.10
N PHE A 799 1.60 17.96 6.03
CA PHE A 799 1.67 16.95 7.09
C PHE A 799 2.12 17.56 8.42
N ASP A 800 1.65 16.97 9.52
CA ASP A 800 1.99 17.36 10.89
C ASP A 800 3.36 16.82 11.33
N ALA A 801 3.86 17.35 12.46
CA ALA A 801 5.07 16.83 13.08
C ALA A 801 4.87 15.40 13.60
N THR A 802 5.84 14.51 13.38
CA THR A 802 5.80 13.14 13.89
C THR A 802 5.70 13.13 15.41
N GLN A 803 4.65 12.52 15.95
CA GLN A 803 4.43 12.37 17.39
C GLN A 803 5.22 11.17 17.90
N ILE A 804 6.20 11.35 18.77
CA ILE A 804 7.08 10.30 19.28
C ILE A 804 6.80 10.10 20.77
N ASN A 805 6.33 8.92 21.14
CA ASN A 805 5.97 8.59 22.52
C ASN A 805 6.87 7.48 23.05
N GLY A 806 7.78 7.82 23.96
CA GLY A 806 8.72 6.89 24.59
C GLY A 806 10.03 7.54 25.03
N ASN A 807 10.74 6.87 25.94
CA ASN A 807 12.01 7.37 26.49
C ASN A 807 13.19 7.01 25.59
N VAL A 808 14.23 7.86 25.55
CA VAL A 808 15.44 7.67 24.74
C VAL A 808 16.68 7.48 25.63
N ASN A 809 17.44 6.41 25.38
CA ASN A 809 18.74 6.15 25.99
C ASN A 809 19.85 6.24 24.93
N LEU A 810 20.87 7.06 25.16
CA LEU A 810 22.00 7.27 24.24
C LEU A 810 23.33 7.02 24.96
N SER A 811 24.23 6.26 24.34
CA SER A 811 25.56 5.98 24.89
C SER A 811 26.66 6.06 23.83
N GLN A 812 27.92 6.08 24.29
CA GLN A 812 29.12 6.19 23.44
C GLN A 812 29.06 7.41 22.51
N ASN A 813 29.11 7.25 21.18
CA ASN A 813 29.03 8.36 20.21
C ASN A 813 27.65 8.45 19.51
N ALA A 814 26.63 7.73 19.99
CA ALA A 814 25.31 7.70 19.38
C ALA A 814 24.69 9.11 19.24
N ALA A 815 23.99 9.35 18.13
CA ALA A 815 23.40 10.64 17.81
C ALA A 815 21.88 10.53 17.56
N LEU A 816 21.11 11.34 18.27
CA LEU A 816 19.70 11.62 18.01
C LEU A 816 19.57 12.98 17.31
N THR A 817 18.85 13.02 16.19
CA THR A 817 18.39 14.27 15.56
C THR A 817 16.88 14.27 15.51
N LEU A 818 16.23 15.32 16.01
CA LEU A 818 14.83 15.61 15.76
C LEU A 818 14.71 16.57 14.57
N GLY A 819 13.78 16.27 13.66
CA GLY A 819 13.35 17.15 12.58
C GLY A 819 11.99 17.80 12.91
N LYS A 820 11.09 17.82 11.93
CA LYS A 820 9.66 18.14 12.13
C LYS A 820 8.98 17.00 12.91
N ALA A 821 9.23 16.97 14.21
CA ALA A 821 8.78 15.98 15.16
C ALA A 821 8.55 16.59 16.55
N ALA A 822 7.70 15.93 17.34
CA ALA A 822 7.48 16.24 18.74
C ALA A 822 7.71 14.97 19.57
N LEU A 823 8.61 15.04 20.56
CA LEU A 823 8.97 13.92 21.44
C LEU A 823 8.36 14.09 22.84
N TRP A 824 7.60 13.12 23.31
CA TRP A 824 7.17 12.97 24.71
C TRP A 824 7.97 11.84 25.36
N GLY A 825 8.97 12.22 26.15
CA GLY A 825 9.88 11.25 26.76
C GLY A 825 11.03 11.89 27.52
N GLN A 826 11.65 11.09 28.38
CA GLN A 826 12.95 11.41 28.97
C GLN A 826 14.06 11.12 27.95
N ILE A 827 15.16 11.88 28.02
CA ILE A 827 16.42 11.51 27.35
C ILE A 827 17.50 11.26 28.40
N GLN A 828 18.20 10.14 28.29
CA GLN A 828 19.35 9.77 29.12
C GLN A 828 20.57 9.52 28.22
N GLY A 829 21.39 10.55 28.05
CA GLY A 829 22.61 10.56 27.25
C GLY A 829 23.86 10.47 28.10
N GLN A 830 24.75 9.53 27.74
CA GLN A 830 26.05 9.29 28.37
C GLN A 830 27.19 9.28 27.33
N GLY A 831 28.44 9.23 27.80
CA GLY A 831 29.62 9.15 26.94
C GLY A 831 29.87 10.45 26.17
N ASN A 832 29.85 10.37 24.84
CA ASN A 832 29.98 11.47 23.88
C ASN A 832 28.73 11.56 22.97
N SER A 833 27.57 11.13 23.49
CA SER A 833 26.32 11.13 22.75
C SER A 833 25.87 12.54 22.37
N ARG A 834 25.07 12.64 21.31
CA ARG A 834 24.62 13.93 20.75
C ARG A 834 23.11 13.95 20.57
N VAL A 835 22.51 15.09 20.91
CA VAL A 835 21.10 15.40 20.67
C VAL A 835 21.04 16.71 19.90
N SER A 836 20.40 16.69 18.73
CA SER A 836 20.20 17.86 17.87
C SER A 836 18.72 18.08 17.60
N LEU A 837 18.23 19.31 17.76
CA LEU A 837 16.84 19.70 17.48
C LEU A 837 16.83 20.84 16.45
N ASN A 838 15.96 20.74 15.45
CA ASN A 838 15.78 21.77 14.41
C ASN A 838 14.60 22.73 14.71
N GLN A 839 14.39 23.71 13.83
CA GLN A 839 13.36 24.75 13.97
C GLN A 839 11.90 24.24 14.02
N HIS A 840 11.67 22.96 13.71
CA HIS A 840 10.36 22.31 13.76
C HIS A 840 10.28 21.24 14.87
N SER A 841 11.35 21.08 15.65
CA SER A 841 11.43 20.12 16.75
C SER A 841 10.77 20.64 18.01
N LYS A 842 9.99 19.76 18.65
CA LYS A 842 9.50 19.93 20.01
C LYS A 842 9.97 18.75 20.87
N TRP A 843 10.43 19.02 22.08
CA TRP A 843 10.68 17.98 23.09
C TRP A 843 9.94 18.33 24.36
N HIS A 844 9.02 17.47 24.79
CA HIS A 844 8.25 17.53 26.01
C HIS A 844 8.81 16.50 27.00
N LEU A 845 9.44 16.98 28.07
CA LEU A 845 10.01 16.12 29.10
C LEU A 845 8.88 15.50 29.95
N THR A 846 8.88 14.18 30.07
CA THR A 846 8.00 13.41 30.97
C THR A 846 8.65 13.08 32.32
N GLY A 847 9.86 13.60 32.54
CA GLY A 847 10.67 13.38 33.73
C GLY A 847 12.06 14.01 33.57
N ASP A 848 12.84 13.99 34.67
CA ASP A 848 14.24 14.41 34.68
C ASP A 848 15.03 13.77 33.52
N SER A 849 15.85 14.57 32.85
CA SER A 849 16.61 14.17 31.66
C SER A 849 18.06 14.64 31.75
N GLN A 850 18.97 13.86 31.17
CA GLN A 850 20.39 14.19 31.10
C GLN A 850 20.88 14.00 29.66
N VAL A 851 21.66 14.94 29.13
CA VAL A 851 22.23 14.88 27.78
C VAL A 851 23.69 15.35 27.81
N GLN A 852 24.56 14.69 27.03
CA GLN A 852 25.96 15.09 26.97
C GLN A 852 26.14 16.34 26.10
N ASN A 853 25.92 16.21 24.78
CA ASN A 853 25.98 17.32 23.83
C ASN A 853 24.56 17.62 23.32
N LEU A 854 24.07 18.84 23.52
CA LEU A 854 22.77 19.32 23.05
C LEU A 854 22.97 20.53 22.12
N SER A 855 22.51 20.40 20.87
CA SER A 855 22.53 21.49 19.88
C SER A 855 21.12 21.85 19.44
N LEU A 856 20.81 23.15 19.48
CA LEU A 856 19.49 23.68 19.15
C LEU A 856 19.56 24.62 17.94
N GLU A 857 18.61 24.51 17.02
CA GLU A 857 18.43 25.42 15.87
C GLU A 857 16.99 25.94 15.92
N ASP A 858 16.75 26.99 16.71
CA ASP A 858 15.44 27.64 16.95
C ASP A 858 14.33 26.70 17.46
N SER A 859 14.73 25.58 18.07
CA SER A 859 13.81 24.52 18.53
C SER A 859 13.15 24.83 19.88
N HIS A 860 12.05 24.13 20.20
CA HIS A 860 11.36 24.26 21.50
C HIS A 860 11.54 23.04 22.41
N ILE A 861 12.06 23.26 23.61
CA ILE A 861 12.08 22.27 24.70
C ILE A 861 11.08 22.70 25.77
N HIS A 862 10.04 21.90 25.97
CA HIS A 862 9.09 22.03 27.06
C HIS A 862 9.56 21.12 28.19
N LEU A 863 9.94 21.71 29.31
CA LEU A 863 10.53 21.00 30.44
C LEU A 863 9.49 20.18 31.23
N ASN A 864 8.22 20.27 30.85
CA ASN A 864 7.12 19.54 31.44
C ASN A 864 6.20 18.94 30.36
N ASN A 865 5.47 17.88 30.71
CA ASN A 865 4.46 17.25 29.85
C ASN A 865 3.03 17.65 30.22
N ALA A 866 2.82 18.40 31.30
CA ALA A 866 1.52 19.01 31.60
C ALA A 866 1.17 20.09 30.57
N SER A 867 -0.13 20.31 30.32
CA SER A 867 -0.62 21.32 29.37
C SER A 867 -0.36 22.76 29.82
N ASP A 868 -0.26 22.96 31.13
CA ASP A 868 -0.20 24.26 31.77
C ASP A 868 0.26 24.16 33.24
N ALA A 869 0.63 25.28 33.85
CA ALA A 869 1.10 25.33 35.23
C ALA A 869 0.02 24.96 36.29
N GLN A 870 -1.28 25.03 35.97
CA GLN A 870 -2.36 24.64 36.89
C GLN A 870 -2.55 23.12 36.92
N SER A 871 -2.33 22.43 35.81
CA SER A 871 -2.31 20.96 35.74
C SER A 871 -0.97 20.35 36.23
N ALA A 872 0.13 21.10 36.18
CA ALA A 872 1.43 20.64 36.71
C ALA A 872 1.41 20.24 38.20
N ASN A 873 1.89 19.03 38.49
CA ASN A 873 2.03 18.48 39.85
C ASN A 873 3.46 17.99 40.16
N LYS A 874 4.31 17.90 39.14
CA LYS A 874 5.74 17.58 39.20
C LYS A 874 6.48 18.55 38.30
N TYR A 875 7.75 18.76 38.60
CA TYR A 875 8.66 19.62 37.86
C TYR A 875 9.93 18.85 37.54
N HIS A 876 10.60 19.16 36.43
CA HIS A 876 11.71 18.36 35.92
C HIS A 876 12.99 19.17 35.72
N THR A 877 14.12 18.50 35.90
CA THR A 877 15.45 19.06 35.64
C THR A 877 16.05 18.47 34.37
N LEU A 878 16.43 19.34 33.43
CA LEU A 878 17.26 19.01 32.28
C LEU A 878 18.73 19.31 32.59
N LYS A 879 19.57 18.27 32.63
CA LYS A 879 21.03 18.36 32.86
C LYS A 879 21.76 18.23 31.53
N ILE A 880 22.61 19.19 31.21
CA ILE A 880 23.36 19.28 29.94
C ILE A 880 24.85 19.45 30.28
N ASN A 881 25.76 18.75 29.59
CA ASN A 881 27.19 19.04 29.73
C ASN A 881 27.63 20.15 28.76
N HIS A 882 27.36 19.97 27.46
CA HIS A 882 27.67 20.93 26.40
C HIS A 882 26.38 21.39 25.70
N LEU A 883 26.09 22.69 25.76
CA LEU A 883 24.93 23.32 25.13
C LEU A 883 25.38 24.29 24.03
N SER A 884 24.84 24.16 22.82
CA SER A 884 25.15 25.04 21.68
C SER A 884 23.94 25.43 20.84
N GLY A 885 24.03 26.56 20.15
CA GLY A 885 23.02 27.03 19.20
C GLY A 885 21.94 27.90 19.84
N ASN A 886 20.75 27.98 19.24
CA ASN A 886 19.68 28.87 19.68
C ASN A 886 18.39 28.09 19.91
N GLY A 887 17.56 28.51 20.86
CA GLY A 887 16.25 27.89 21.05
C GLY A 887 15.46 28.39 22.25
N HIS A 888 14.32 27.76 22.49
CA HIS A 888 13.35 28.16 23.49
C HIS A 888 13.16 27.07 24.54
N PHE A 889 13.22 27.45 25.82
CA PHE A 889 12.88 26.58 26.95
C PHE A 889 11.56 27.04 27.58
N HIS A 890 10.56 26.18 27.61
CA HIS A 890 9.28 26.41 28.27
C HIS A 890 9.28 25.77 29.66
N TYR A 891 9.01 26.59 30.68
CA TYR A 891 9.01 26.25 32.10
C TYR A 891 7.60 26.35 32.66
N LEU A 892 7.20 25.33 33.42
CA LEU A 892 6.13 25.44 34.39
C LEU A 892 6.73 25.68 35.77
N THR A 893 6.18 26.63 36.52
CA THR A 893 6.66 27.01 37.85
C THR A 893 5.52 27.05 38.88
N HIS A 894 5.87 27.12 40.15
CA HIS A 894 4.99 27.44 41.27
C HIS A 894 5.81 28.21 42.30
N LEU A 895 6.04 29.49 42.00
CA LEU A 895 6.96 30.36 42.73
C LEU A 895 6.57 30.52 44.20
N ALA A 896 5.28 30.53 44.52
CA ALA A 896 4.77 30.54 45.89
C ALA A 896 5.27 29.37 46.77
N LYS A 897 5.68 28.24 46.16
CA LYS A 897 6.29 27.08 46.84
C LYS A 897 7.78 26.88 46.51
N ASN A 898 8.41 27.80 45.79
CA ASN A 898 9.78 27.67 45.27
C ASN A 898 10.00 26.38 44.43
N LEU A 899 8.98 26.00 43.65
CA LEU A 899 9.04 24.85 42.74
C LEU A 899 8.99 25.33 41.29
N GLY A 900 9.58 24.55 40.40
CA GLY A 900 9.51 24.79 38.96
C GLY A 900 10.52 23.95 38.20
N ASP A 901 10.36 23.89 36.89
CA ASP A 901 11.30 23.21 36.02
C ASP A 901 12.67 23.91 36.03
N LYS A 902 13.75 23.18 35.70
CA LYS A 902 15.11 23.73 35.74
C LYS A 902 16.00 23.21 34.61
N VAL A 903 16.83 24.08 34.05
CA VAL A 903 17.96 23.72 33.19
C VAL A 903 19.28 23.89 33.94
N VAL A 904 20.19 22.92 33.82
CA VAL A 904 21.53 22.96 34.40
C VAL A 904 22.56 22.62 33.33
N VAL A 905 23.51 23.51 33.06
CA VAL A 905 24.61 23.32 32.10
C VAL A 905 25.95 23.25 32.83
N LYS A 906 26.71 22.18 32.62
CA LYS A 906 27.91 21.87 33.43
C LYS A 906 29.23 22.36 32.86
N GLU A 907 29.51 22.11 31.57
CA GLU A 907 30.87 22.24 31.03
C GLU A 907 31.01 23.42 30.07
N SER A 908 30.14 23.53 29.05
CA SER A 908 30.17 24.61 28.08
C SER A 908 28.78 25.04 27.61
N ALA A 909 28.58 26.35 27.40
CA ALA A 909 27.32 26.91 26.90
C ALA A 909 27.60 28.05 25.91
N SER A 910 26.99 28.04 24.72
CA SER A 910 27.12 29.12 23.73
C SER A 910 25.89 29.27 22.84
N GLY A 911 25.52 30.51 22.51
CA GLY A 911 24.32 30.88 21.75
C GLY A 911 23.24 31.58 22.59
N HIS A 912 22.03 31.70 22.04
CA HIS A 912 20.93 32.46 22.64
C HIS A 912 19.73 31.59 23.03
N TYR A 913 19.32 31.67 24.30
CA TYR A 913 18.22 30.87 24.84
C TYR A 913 17.12 31.76 25.41
N GLN A 914 15.90 31.60 24.88
CA GLN A 914 14.72 32.28 25.39
C GLN A 914 13.99 31.42 26.41
N LEU A 915 13.68 31.99 27.57
CA LEU A 915 12.86 31.35 28.60
C LEU A 915 11.41 31.79 28.42
N HIS A 916 10.50 30.84 28.26
CA HIS A 916 9.05 31.02 28.33
C HIS A 916 8.59 30.44 29.67
N VAL A 917 7.89 31.21 30.50
CA VAL A 917 7.60 30.83 31.88
C VAL A 917 6.12 31.01 32.17
N GLN A 918 5.48 29.94 32.64
CA GLN A 918 4.11 29.96 33.14
C GLN A 918 4.09 29.47 34.59
N ASP A 919 3.54 30.25 35.51
CA ASP A 919 3.49 29.93 36.94
C ASP A 919 2.09 29.47 37.37
N LYS A 920 2.06 28.63 38.40
CA LYS A 920 0.83 28.22 39.07
C LYS A 920 0.29 29.38 39.90
N THR A 921 -1.04 29.57 39.94
CA THR A 921 -1.62 30.72 40.65
C THR A 921 -1.35 30.68 42.15
N GLY A 922 -1.01 31.85 42.72
CA GLY A 922 -0.79 32.08 44.15
C GLY A 922 0.13 33.29 44.36
N GLU A 923 0.00 33.99 45.49
CA GLU A 923 0.92 35.10 45.78
C GLU A 923 2.33 34.57 46.11
N PRO A 924 3.40 35.05 45.45
CA PRO A 924 4.74 34.54 45.70
C PRO A 924 5.33 35.01 47.04
N ASN A 925 5.61 34.05 47.93
CA ASN A 925 6.28 34.30 49.22
C ASN A 925 7.83 34.26 49.14
N GLN A 926 8.40 34.25 47.94
CA GLN A 926 9.82 34.01 47.67
C GLN A 926 10.42 35.11 46.79
N GLU A 927 11.71 35.42 46.98
CA GLU A 927 12.40 36.50 46.25
C GLU A 927 12.66 36.13 44.78
N GLY A 928 12.82 34.84 44.47
CA GLY A 928 13.01 34.34 43.12
C GLY A 928 13.26 32.83 43.03
N LEU A 929 13.31 32.31 41.81
CA LEU A 929 13.49 30.89 41.47
C LEU A 929 14.60 30.72 40.42
N ASN A 930 15.51 29.76 40.63
CA ASN A 930 16.57 29.44 39.68
C ASN A 930 15.98 28.68 38.47
N LEU A 931 15.96 29.27 37.28
CA LEU A 931 15.47 28.62 36.07
C LEU A 931 16.61 27.96 35.26
N PHE A 932 17.70 28.70 35.04
CA PHE A 932 18.82 28.26 34.20
C PHE A 932 20.14 28.42 34.95
N ASP A 933 20.93 27.35 35.07
CA ASP A 933 22.11 27.28 35.93
C ASP A 933 23.34 26.83 35.13
N ALA A 934 24.17 27.78 34.73
CA ALA A 934 25.45 27.58 34.07
C ALA A 934 26.63 27.98 34.97
N SER A 935 26.45 27.90 36.30
CA SER A 935 27.43 28.37 37.30
C SER A 935 28.78 27.64 37.28
N SER A 936 28.86 26.46 36.68
CA SER A 936 30.08 25.66 36.50
C SER A 936 30.78 25.84 35.14
N VAL A 937 30.09 26.41 34.15
CA VAL A 937 30.66 26.72 32.82
C VAL A 937 31.75 27.79 32.97
N ARG A 938 32.96 27.57 32.44
CA ARG A 938 34.10 28.51 32.62
C ARG A 938 34.00 29.77 31.77
N ASP A 939 33.76 29.62 30.46
CA ASP A 939 33.57 30.72 29.53
C ASP A 939 32.09 30.86 29.17
N ARG A 940 31.53 32.04 29.43
CA ARG A 940 30.13 32.41 29.17
C ARG A 940 30.01 33.63 28.26
N SER A 941 31.12 34.09 27.67
CA SER A 941 31.17 35.28 26.81
C SER A 941 30.22 35.20 25.61
N ARG A 942 29.92 33.98 25.16
CA ARG A 942 29.01 33.67 24.04
C ARG A 942 27.66 33.10 24.49
N LEU A 943 27.33 33.13 25.79
CA LEU A 943 26.04 32.69 26.31
C LEU A 943 25.11 33.90 26.52
N SER A 944 23.93 33.87 25.90
CA SER A 944 22.87 34.85 26.10
C SER A 944 21.59 34.14 26.55
N VAL A 945 20.95 34.65 27.60
CA VAL A 945 19.67 34.13 28.12
C VAL A 945 18.70 35.30 28.28
N SER A 946 17.51 35.18 27.72
CA SER A 946 16.46 36.22 27.74
C SER A 946 15.11 35.65 28.16
N LEU A 947 14.17 36.52 28.54
CA LEU A 947 12.79 36.15 28.89
C LEU A 947 11.87 36.56 27.74
N ALA A 948 11.10 35.62 27.18
CA ALA A 948 10.41 35.80 25.90
C ALA A 948 9.43 36.99 25.87
N ASN A 949 8.72 37.26 26.97
CA ASN A 949 7.74 38.34 27.08
C ASN A 949 8.27 39.59 27.83
N ASN A 950 9.60 39.71 28.01
CA ASN A 950 10.30 40.70 28.87
C ASN A 950 9.97 40.64 30.38
N HIS A 951 8.79 40.16 30.74
CA HIS A 951 8.29 39.98 32.11
C HIS A 951 7.31 38.80 32.19
N VAL A 952 7.03 38.36 33.42
CA VAL A 952 5.96 37.42 33.77
C VAL A 952 5.08 38.13 34.82
N ASP A 953 3.78 38.25 34.55
CA ASP A 953 2.81 38.81 35.51
C ASP A 953 2.34 37.71 36.48
N LEU A 954 2.69 37.82 37.76
CA LEU A 954 2.31 36.89 38.83
C LEU A 954 1.51 37.62 39.91
N GLY A 955 0.19 37.40 39.93
CA GLY A 955 -0.72 38.17 40.77
C GLY A 955 -0.67 39.67 40.41
N ALA A 956 -0.41 40.54 41.38
CA ALA A 956 -0.26 41.98 41.18
C ALA A 956 1.18 42.43 40.82
N LEU A 957 2.10 41.49 40.57
CA LEU A 957 3.54 41.76 40.53
C LEU A 957 4.21 41.29 39.23
N ARG A 958 5.14 42.12 38.73
CA ARG A 958 5.94 41.83 37.54
C ARG A 958 7.29 41.21 37.90
N TYR A 959 7.54 40.03 37.35
CA TYR A 959 8.79 39.30 37.47
C TYR A 959 9.60 39.44 36.18
N THR A 960 10.91 39.49 36.30
CA THR A 960 11.85 39.46 35.17
C THR A 960 13.02 38.53 35.53
N ILE A 961 14.09 38.50 34.73
CA ILE A 961 15.25 37.64 34.99
C ILE A 961 16.51 38.42 35.39
N LYS A 962 17.30 37.83 36.29
CA LYS A 962 18.61 38.33 36.72
C LYS A 962 19.64 37.21 36.57
N THR A 963 20.78 37.48 35.96
CA THR A 963 21.86 36.50 35.81
C THR A 963 23.05 36.91 36.68
N GLU A 964 23.30 36.17 37.75
CA GLU A 964 24.42 36.40 38.67
C GLU A 964 25.27 35.14 38.76
N ASN A 965 26.60 35.27 38.62
CA ASN A 965 27.55 34.15 38.67
C ASN A 965 27.18 32.95 37.78
N GLY A 966 26.44 33.18 36.68
CA GLY A 966 25.98 32.15 35.73
C GLY A 966 24.65 31.48 36.08
N ILE A 967 23.96 31.93 37.13
CA ILE A 967 22.62 31.46 37.49
C ILE A 967 21.62 32.53 37.08
N THR A 968 20.73 32.19 36.15
CA THR A 968 19.59 33.01 35.74
C THR A 968 18.40 32.68 36.64
N ARG A 969 17.92 33.69 37.36
CA ARG A 969 16.79 33.61 38.30
C ARG A 969 15.60 34.41 37.81
N LEU A 970 14.40 33.84 37.88
CA LEU A 970 13.16 34.62 37.86
C LEU A 970 13.06 35.35 39.20
N TYR A 971 12.87 36.67 39.20
CA TYR A 971 12.84 37.48 40.41
C TYR A 971 11.96 38.73 40.22
N ASN A 972 11.62 39.40 41.32
CA ASN A 972 10.90 40.68 41.29
C ASN A 972 11.78 41.82 41.87
N PRO A 973 12.13 42.85 41.06
CA PRO A 973 12.93 43.99 41.50
C PRO A 973 12.37 44.76 42.71
N TYR A 974 11.04 44.78 42.88
CA TYR A 974 10.38 45.46 44.01
C TYR A 974 10.37 44.59 45.28
N ALA A 975 10.38 43.25 45.14
CA ALA A 975 10.45 42.34 46.27
C ALA A 975 11.86 42.32 46.90
N GLU A 976 12.92 42.30 46.07
CA GLU A 976 14.33 42.37 46.52
C GLU A 976 14.60 43.65 47.34
N ASN A 977 13.94 44.76 47.00
CA ASN A 977 14.08 46.04 47.70
C ASN A 977 13.30 46.12 49.04
N ARG A 978 12.18 45.41 49.21
CA ARG A 978 11.39 45.45 50.47
C ARG A 978 12.15 44.93 51.70
N ARG A 979 13.17 44.08 51.53
CA ARG A 979 13.97 43.52 52.64
C ARG A 979 15.30 44.23 52.91
N ARG A 980 15.72 45.18 52.07
CA ARG A 980 16.91 46.01 52.34
C ARG A 980 16.66 47.11 53.39
N VAL A 981 15.39 47.37 53.72
CA VAL A 981 15.00 48.23 54.84
C VAL A 981 14.92 47.40 56.12
N LYS A 982 15.91 47.56 57.02
CA LYS A 982 15.82 47.05 58.40
C LYS A 982 14.61 47.66 59.11
N PRO A 983 13.85 46.90 59.93
CA PRO A 983 12.99 47.50 60.95
C PRO A 983 13.84 48.34 61.91
N ALA A 984 13.42 49.58 62.18
CA ALA A 984 14.02 50.39 63.22
C ALA A 984 13.67 49.83 64.62
N PRO A 985 14.50 50.05 65.67
CA PRO A 985 14.20 49.57 67.01
C PRO A 985 12.95 50.26 67.59
N SER A 986 12.08 49.48 68.23
CA SER A 986 10.93 50.03 68.97
C SER A 986 11.39 50.85 70.17
N PRO A 987 10.78 52.03 70.45
CA PRO A 987 10.99 52.73 71.70
C PRO A 987 10.48 51.91 72.89
N ALA A 988 11.22 51.91 73.99
CA ALA A 988 10.79 51.26 75.22
C ALA A 988 9.78 52.14 76.00
N THR A 989 8.74 51.52 76.55
CA THR A 989 7.99 52.09 77.67
C THR A 989 7.55 50.99 78.62
N ASN A 990 8.09 50.98 79.83
CA ASN A 990 7.52 50.25 80.96
C ASN A 990 6.22 50.97 81.41
N THR A 991 5.22 50.25 81.90
CA THR A 991 4.84 50.22 83.34
C THR A 991 3.60 49.35 83.57
N ALA A 992 3.61 48.62 84.68
CA ALA A 992 2.61 47.66 85.16
C ALA A 992 1.16 48.17 85.30
N SER A 993 0.16 47.26 85.24
CA SER A 993 -0.51 46.73 86.46
C SER A 993 -1.82 45.94 86.21
N GLN A 994 -1.96 44.84 86.95
CA GLN A 994 -3.22 44.28 87.55
C GLN A 994 -4.36 43.82 86.60
N ALA A 995 -4.69 42.52 86.57
CA ALA A 995 -5.80 41.87 87.35
C ALA A 995 -7.15 41.94 86.60
N GLN A 996 -8.12 41.01 86.68
CA GLN A 996 -8.30 39.72 87.38
C GLN A 996 -9.53 39.02 86.75
N LYS A 997 -9.60 37.67 86.72
CA LYS A 997 -10.84 36.82 86.71
C LYS A 997 -11.91 37.05 85.58
N ALA A 998 -12.73 36.09 85.14
CA ALA A 998 -12.98 34.70 85.52
C ALA A 998 -13.61 33.88 84.35
N THR A 999 -13.60 32.55 84.53
CA THR A 999 -14.55 31.49 84.11
C THR A 999 -16.01 31.92 83.83
N GLN A 1000 -16.88 31.20 83.08
CA GLN A 1000 -16.94 29.79 82.60
C GLN A 1000 -18.16 29.62 81.62
N THR A 1001 -18.24 28.49 80.87
CA THR A 1001 -19.47 27.80 80.34
C THR A 1001 -20.48 28.60 79.47
N ASP A 1002 -21.26 28.12 78.50
CA ASP A 1002 -21.48 26.85 77.75
C ASP A 1002 -22.38 27.21 76.52
N GLY A 1003 -22.82 26.35 75.58
CA GLY A 1003 -22.66 24.91 75.33
C GLY A 1003 -23.69 24.39 74.29
N ALA A 1004 -23.64 23.09 73.97
CA ALA A 1004 -24.63 22.28 73.23
C ALA A 1004 -25.03 22.59 71.76
N GLN A 1005 -25.03 21.50 70.96
CA GLN A 1005 -25.49 21.32 69.58
C GLN A 1005 -27.03 21.41 69.42
N ILE A 1006 -27.52 21.68 68.20
CA ILE A 1006 -28.66 20.97 67.53
C ILE A 1006 -28.32 20.79 66.03
N ALA A 1007 -28.93 19.79 65.35
CA ALA A 1007 -28.52 19.20 64.07
C ALA A 1007 -29.35 19.61 62.82
N GLU A 1008 -28.84 19.23 61.64
CA GLU A 1008 -29.50 18.80 60.35
C GLU A 1008 -30.69 19.60 59.74
N PRO A 1009 -30.86 19.64 58.39
CA PRO A 1009 -31.14 18.43 57.58
C PRO A 1009 -30.60 18.36 56.12
N GLN A 1010 -31.01 17.26 55.49
CA GLN A 1010 -30.52 16.56 54.30
C GLN A 1010 -30.80 17.17 52.90
N ASN A 1011 -30.01 16.68 51.93
CA ASN A 1011 -30.37 16.28 50.55
C ASN A 1011 -31.15 17.21 49.60
N ILE A 1012 -30.49 17.59 48.50
CA ILE A 1012 -31.00 17.34 47.13
C ILE A 1012 -29.86 16.77 46.28
N VAL A 1013 -30.10 15.65 45.60
CA VAL A 1013 -29.20 15.05 44.60
C VAL A 1013 -29.63 15.48 43.20
N VAL A 1014 -28.70 15.94 42.37
CA VAL A 1014 -28.90 16.06 40.91
C VAL A 1014 -27.73 15.36 40.22
N ALA A 1015 -28.03 14.38 39.38
CA ALA A 1015 -27.03 13.57 38.68
C ALA A 1015 -26.49 14.27 37.42
N PRO A 1016 -25.22 14.03 37.03
CA PRO A 1016 -24.68 14.52 35.77
C PRO A 1016 -25.14 13.66 34.58
N PRO A 1017 -25.39 14.25 33.39
CA PRO A 1017 -25.67 13.49 32.18
C PRO A 1017 -24.40 12.76 31.71
N SER A 1018 -24.52 11.46 31.44
CA SER A 1018 -23.44 10.64 30.89
C SER A 1018 -23.36 10.73 29.35
N PRO A 1019 -22.17 10.58 28.76
CA PRO A 1019 -21.98 10.65 27.31
C PRO A 1019 -22.57 9.41 26.61
N GLN A 1020 -23.30 9.63 25.50
CA GLN A 1020 -23.78 8.55 24.65
C GLN A 1020 -22.65 7.94 23.81
N ALA A 1021 -22.61 6.61 23.79
CA ALA A 1021 -21.89 5.85 22.78
C ALA A 1021 -22.70 5.85 21.47
N ASN A 1022 -21.99 5.85 20.32
CA ASN A 1022 -22.56 5.47 19.03
C ASN A 1022 -21.86 4.19 18.53
N GLN A 1023 -22.67 3.15 18.34
CA GLN A 1023 -22.39 1.97 17.52
C GLN A 1023 -23.55 1.81 16.54
N ALA A 1024 -23.27 1.15 15.40
CA ALA A 1024 -24.16 0.95 14.24
C ALA A 1024 -24.49 2.23 13.46
N GLU A 1025 -24.63 2.19 12.13
CA GLU A 1025 -24.67 1.03 11.20
C GLU A 1025 -23.44 0.92 10.28
#